data_AF-A0AAF0Q614-F1
#
_entry.id   AF-A0AAF0Q614-F1
#
_cell.length_a   1.000
_cell.length_b   1.000
_cell.length_c   1.000
_cell.angle_alpha   90.00
_cell.angle_beta   90.00
_cell.angle_gamma   90.00
#
_symmetry.space_group_name_H-M   'P 1'
#
loop_
_entity.id
_entity.type
_entity.pdbx_description
1 polymer ?
#
loop_
_entity_poly.entity_id
_entity_poly.type
_entity_poly.pdbx_seq_one_letter_code
_entity_poly.pdbx_strand_id
1 'polypeptide(L)'
;MGTQAPSNYDDSKIDTRTEEEKAIDAWLPITSSRNAKWWYSAFHNVTAMVGAGVLSLPYAMSELGWGPGVTVMIVSWIITLYTLWQMVEMHEMIPGKRFDRYHELGQHAFGEKLGLWIVVPQQLIVEVGVDIVYMVTGGKSLQKVHQLVCKPQEEGCANIKLSYFIMIFASVHFVLSHLPNFNSISGVSLAAAVMSLSYSTIAWGASVKKGVQPNVDYGYKAHSTAGTVFDFLSGLGEVAFAYAGHNVVLEIQATIPSTPDKPSKVPMWRGVVVAYIVVALCYFPVAFIGYWMFGNAVDDNILMSLNKPTWLIIMANMFVVVHVIGSYQIYAMPVFDMIETVLVKKLRFKPTWYLRFVTRNIYVAFTMFVGITFPFFGGLLGFFGGFAFAPTTYFLPCIMWLAIYKPRRWSLSWIANWGDERSAEQRKIDEWLPVTSSRNAKWWYSTFHNVTAMVGAGVLSLPYAMSQLGWGPGVTVLVISWIITLYTLWQMVEMHEMVPGKRFDRYHELGQHAFGEKLGLWIVVPQQLIVEVGVDIVYMVTGGRSLMKIHDLVCKNDCFKIKLKYFIMIFASVHFFLAQLPNLDSISAVSLAAAVMSLSYSTIGWAASAKKGVEPDVDYSFTAKTNLGVVFNFFSALGDVAFAYAGHNVVLEIQATIPSTPEKPSKGPMWKGVVVAYIIVAVCYFPVALVGYWAFGNSVEDNILISLEKPTWLIVMANSFVVIHVIGSYQIYAMPVFDMIETLLVKKLRFKPTWYLRLITRSIYVAFTMFVGIAIPFFGGLLGFFGGFAFAPTTYFLPCIMWLAIYKPKRFSLSWMVNWGDGRTEEQRKIDEWLPITSSRNAKWWYSAFHNVTAMVGAGVLGLPYAMAELGWGPGVAVMFISWVITLYTLWQMVEMHEMVPGKRFDRYHELGQHVFGKKLGLYIVVPQQLVVEVGLDIVYMVTGGKSFQKIHDLVCTPGNCVEIKLTYYIMIFASVHFVLSHLPNFNAISGVSLIAAIMSLSYCTIAWVASLEKGVQPDVDYGYKAKNTGEAIFNFFGGLGEVAFAYAGHNVVLEIQATIPSTPEKPSKGPMWKGVVVAYTVVALCYFPVALIGYYTFGNSVSDNILISLNKPTWLIVLANAFVVIHIIGSYQLYAIPVFDMVETYLVKKRRFKPTWYLRFVTRNLYVAFTMIVGIIFPFFGGLLGFFGGFAFAPTTYFICIILGVLLTVLAPIGGLRTIIIQAKDYEFFS
;
A
#
# COMPACT_ATOMS: atom_id res chain seq x y z
N MET A 1 18.65 -34.02 59.20
CA MET A 1 19.95 -33.37 58.91
C MET A 1 19.65 -31.95 58.50
N GLY A 2 20.00 -31.01 59.37
CA GLY A 2 19.77 -29.59 59.14
C GLY A 2 20.89 -28.96 58.33
N THR A 3 20.53 -28.00 57.49
CA THR A 3 21.42 -26.92 57.07
C THR A 3 20.69 -25.62 57.41
N GLN A 4 21.23 -24.93 58.42
CA GLN A 4 20.79 -23.60 58.83
C GLN A 4 21.05 -22.63 57.67
N ALA A 5 20.01 -21.95 57.21
CA ALA A 5 20.16 -20.73 56.42
C ALA A 5 20.69 -19.63 57.35
N PRO A 6 21.67 -18.80 56.92
CA PRO A 6 22.19 -17.74 57.76
C PRO A 6 21.10 -16.69 57.98
N SER A 7 20.67 -16.57 59.24
CA SER A 7 19.92 -15.46 59.79
C SER A 7 20.86 -14.26 59.94
N ASN A 8 20.77 -13.31 59.01
CA ASN A 8 21.06 -11.88 59.15
C ASN A 8 20.98 -11.26 57.75
N TYR A 9 19.75 -10.97 57.30
CA TYR A 9 19.55 -10.01 56.21
C TYR A 9 19.35 -8.65 56.87
N ASP A 10 20.39 -7.83 56.80
CA ASP A 10 20.36 -6.44 57.22
C ASP A 10 19.49 -5.68 56.20
N ASP A 11 18.34 -5.15 56.64
CA ASP A 11 17.38 -4.41 55.79
C ASP A 11 17.95 -3.06 55.29
N SER A 12 19.19 -2.73 55.63
CA SER A 12 19.91 -1.55 55.17
C SER A 12 20.62 -1.75 53.82
N LYS A 13 20.03 -2.50 52.87
CA LYS A 13 20.51 -2.47 51.48
C LYS A 13 20.26 -1.09 50.89
N ILE A 14 21.30 -0.27 51.01
CA ILE A 14 21.53 1.07 50.48
C ILE A 14 20.79 1.24 49.14
N ASP A 15 19.75 2.08 49.15
CA ASP A 15 19.19 2.66 47.93
C ASP A 15 20.32 3.44 47.24
N THR A 16 20.89 2.87 46.18
CA THR A 16 22.05 3.39 45.45
C THR A 16 21.74 4.61 44.60
N ARG A 17 20.49 5.09 44.56
CA ARG A 17 20.07 6.29 43.85
C ARG A 17 20.57 7.56 44.55
N THR A 18 21.01 8.52 43.75
CA THR A 18 21.43 9.84 44.23
C THR A 18 20.25 10.61 44.84
N GLU A 19 20.52 11.55 45.76
CA GLU A 19 19.48 12.40 46.35
C GLU A 19 18.72 13.23 45.28
N GLU A 20 19.39 13.57 44.18
CA GLU A 20 18.77 14.24 43.03
C GLU A 20 17.78 13.32 42.29
N GLU A 21 18.12 12.04 42.08
CA GLU A 21 17.21 11.06 41.47
C GLU A 21 15.98 10.80 42.34
N LYS A 22 16.16 10.73 43.67
CA LYS A 22 15.05 10.59 44.62
C LYS A 22 14.13 11.81 44.58
N ALA A 23 14.67 13.02 44.50
CA ALA A 23 13.89 14.25 44.38
C ALA A 23 13.11 14.31 43.06
N ILE A 24 13.68 13.84 41.95
CA ILE A 24 13.00 13.77 40.65
C ILE A 24 11.89 12.73 40.65
N ASP A 25 12.13 11.54 41.21
CA ASP A 25 11.10 10.50 41.32
C ASP A 25 9.96 10.94 42.28
N ALA A 26 10.27 11.70 43.34
CA ALA A 26 9.26 12.32 44.21
C ALA A 26 8.48 13.45 43.52
N TRP A 27 9.03 14.06 42.47
CA TRP A 27 8.33 15.02 41.64
C TRP A 27 7.35 14.33 40.69
N LEU A 28 7.79 13.35 39.91
CA LEU A 28 7.06 12.83 38.74
C LEU A 28 5.62 12.33 39.04
N PRO A 29 4.65 12.55 38.12
CA PRO A 29 3.23 12.25 38.36
C PRO A 29 2.92 10.80 38.77
N ILE A 30 3.63 9.82 38.24
CA ILE A 30 3.40 8.39 38.55
C ILE A 30 4.08 7.99 39.87
N THR A 31 5.29 8.46 40.13
CA THR A 31 6.14 7.98 41.24
C THR A 31 6.04 8.81 42.52
N SER A 32 5.45 10.01 42.47
CA SER A 32 5.34 10.94 43.60
C SER A 32 4.49 10.46 44.79
N SER A 33 3.62 9.46 44.61
CA SER A 33 2.76 8.97 45.70
C SER A 33 2.42 7.48 45.57
N ARG A 34 2.71 6.70 46.62
CA ARG A 34 2.51 5.23 46.65
C ARG A 34 1.60 4.73 47.78
N ASN A 35 0.60 5.52 48.15
CA ASN A 35 -0.31 5.23 49.27
C ASN A 35 -1.70 4.70 48.83
N ALA A 36 -1.85 4.26 47.59
CA ALA A 36 -3.15 3.84 47.06
C ALA A 36 -3.63 2.51 47.67
N LYS A 37 -4.95 2.40 47.90
CA LYS A 37 -5.58 1.19 48.42
C LYS A 37 -6.13 0.33 47.27
N TRP A 38 -6.40 -0.95 47.52
CA TRP A 38 -6.87 -1.87 46.46
C TRP A 38 -8.18 -1.44 45.80
N TRP A 39 -9.06 -0.74 46.50
CA TRP A 39 -10.29 -0.22 45.90
C TRP A 39 -10.05 1.03 45.04
N TYR A 40 -8.89 1.68 45.18
CA TYR A 40 -8.51 2.80 44.30
C TYR A 40 -8.24 2.29 42.89
N SER A 41 -7.52 1.18 42.76
CA SER A 41 -7.33 0.55 41.45
C SER A 41 -8.64 0.08 40.84
N ALA A 42 -9.63 -0.35 41.64
CA ALA A 42 -10.94 -0.72 41.11
C ALA A 42 -11.62 0.46 40.39
N PHE A 43 -11.79 1.61 41.05
CA PHE A 43 -12.46 2.74 40.41
C PHE A 43 -11.61 3.43 39.34
N HIS A 44 -10.27 3.43 39.44
CA HIS A 44 -9.41 3.92 38.36
C HIS A 44 -9.52 3.04 37.11
N ASN A 45 -9.55 1.71 37.25
CA ASN A 45 -9.77 0.82 36.11
C ASN A 45 -11.18 0.93 35.52
N VAL A 46 -12.22 1.05 36.37
CA VAL A 46 -13.59 1.31 35.89
C VAL A 46 -13.65 2.63 35.11
N THR A 47 -13.01 3.68 35.62
CA THR A 47 -13.02 4.99 34.98
C THR A 47 -12.22 4.99 33.68
N ALA A 48 -11.10 4.26 33.62
CA ALA A 48 -10.33 4.10 32.39
C ALA A 48 -11.14 3.37 31.30
N MET A 49 -11.80 2.27 31.67
CA MET A 49 -12.50 1.41 30.71
C MET A 49 -13.87 1.96 30.34
N VAL A 50 -14.75 2.16 31.32
CA VAL A 50 -16.19 2.42 31.12
C VAL A 50 -16.43 3.88 30.75
N GLY A 51 -16.11 4.29 29.52
CA GLY A 51 -16.26 5.66 29.03
C GLY A 51 -17.00 5.81 27.70
N ALA A 52 -16.45 6.58 26.77
CA ALA A 52 -17.05 6.82 25.45
C ALA A 52 -17.36 5.53 24.68
N GLY A 53 -16.56 4.48 24.87
CA GLY A 53 -16.73 3.20 24.19
C GLY A 53 -18.05 2.49 24.48
N VAL A 54 -18.59 2.54 25.72
CA VAL A 54 -19.87 1.86 26.02
C VAL A 54 -21.04 2.48 25.26
N LEU A 55 -20.96 3.78 24.94
CA LEU A 55 -22.02 4.49 24.23
C LEU A 55 -22.11 4.11 22.75
N SER A 56 -21.00 3.62 22.16
CA SER A 56 -20.94 3.19 20.76
C SER A 56 -21.17 1.70 20.56
N LEU A 57 -21.08 0.86 21.60
CA LEU A 57 -21.28 -0.59 21.46
C LEU A 57 -22.58 -1.00 20.73
N PRO A 58 -23.73 -0.33 20.93
CA PRO A 58 -24.94 -0.61 20.13
C PRO A 58 -24.75 -0.34 18.64
N TYR A 59 -23.99 0.70 18.30
CA TYR A 59 -23.65 1.04 16.93
C TYR A 59 -22.67 0.03 16.32
N ALA A 60 -21.63 -0.37 17.06
CA ALA A 60 -20.76 -1.48 16.68
C ALA A 60 -21.54 -2.78 16.41
N MET A 61 -22.58 -3.06 17.21
CA MET A 61 -23.48 -4.20 16.99
C MET A 61 -24.31 -4.07 15.69
N SER A 62 -24.67 -2.84 15.27
CA SER A 62 -25.33 -2.61 13.97
C SER A 62 -24.40 -2.81 12.78
N GLU A 63 -23.10 -2.59 12.96
CA GLU A 63 -22.09 -2.84 11.94
C GLU A 63 -21.70 -4.34 11.86
N LEU A 64 -21.59 -5.01 13.00
CA LEU A 64 -21.18 -6.42 13.10
C LEU A 64 -22.34 -7.42 12.94
N GLY A 65 -23.58 -6.98 13.21
CA GLY A 65 -24.75 -7.84 13.32
C GLY A 65 -24.78 -8.68 14.61
N TRP A 66 -25.91 -9.32 14.90
CA TRP A 66 -26.11 -10.08 16.15
C TRP A 66 -25.09 -11.19 16.38
N GLY A 67 -24.90 -12.09 15.41
CA GLY A 67 -24.03 -13.27 15.58
C GLY A 67 -22.56 -12.89 15.81
N PRO A 68 -21.91 -12.22 14.84
CA PRO A 68 -20.53 -11.77 15.00
C PRO A 68 -20.37 -10.77 16.15
N GLY A 69 -21.30 -9.82 16.32
CA GLY A 69 -21.23 -8.82 17.38
C GLY A 69 -21.23 -9.41 18.79
N VAL A 70 -22.17 -10.33 19.11
CA VAL A 70 -22.21 -11.02 20.41
C VAL A 70 -20.92 -11.82 20.64
N THR A 71 -20.46 -12.54 19.60
CA THR A 71 -19.25 -13.36 19.68
C THR A 71 -18.02 -12.51 19.98
N VAL A 72 -17.83 -11.42 19.22
CA VAL A 72 -16.70 -10.50 19.39
C VAL A 72 -16.73 -9.86 20.77
N MET A 73 -17.89 -9.41 21.27
CA MET A 73 -17.98 -8.83 22.61
C MET A 73 -17.57 -9.78 23.72
N ILE A 74 -18.05 -11.04 23.71
CA ILE A 74 -17.73 -12.04 24.74
C ILE A 74 -16.24 -12.42 24.66
N VAL A 75 -15.74 -12.66 23.45
CA VAL A 75 -14.33 -13.03 23.24
C VAL A 75 -13.41 -11.89 23.65
N SER A 76 -13.73 -10.64 23.27
CA SER A 76 -12.96 -9.47 23.68
C SER A 76 -12.95 -9.29 25.19
N TRP A 77 -14.07 -9.47 25.88
CA TRP A 77 -14.12 -9.40 27.35
C TRP A 77 -13.21 -10.44 28.03
N ILE A 78 -13.21 -11.68 27.54
CA ILE A 78 -12.36 -12.77 28.08
C ILE A 78 -10.87 -12.49 27.81
N ILE A 79 -10.53 -12.14 26.56
CA ILE A 79 -9.14 -11.91 26.17
C ILE A 79 -8.56 -10.71 26.91
N THR A 80 -9.29 -9.60 26.98
CA THR A 80 -8.81 -8.38 27.61
C THR A 80 -8.62 -8.54 29.12
N LEU A 81 -9.49 -9.30 29.80
CA LEU A 81 -9.29 -9.67 31.20
C LEU A 81 -7.99 -10.48 31.39
N TYR A 82 -7.74 -11.44 30.49
CA TYR A 82 -6.53 -12.26 30.53
C TYR A 82 -5.26 -11.45 30.24
N THR A 83 -5.26 -10.59 29.23
CA THR A 83 -4.08 -9.76 28.91
C THR A 83 -3.79 -8.72 29.97
N LEU A 84 -4.82 -8.25 30.70
CA LEU A 84 -4.63 -7.34 31.81
C LEU A 84 -4.07 -8.07 33.05
N TRP A 85 -4.49 -9.31 33.30
CA TRP A 85 -3.85 -10.17 34.30
C TRP A 85 -2.34 -10.33 34.06
N GLN A 86 -1.94 -10.55 32.81
CA GLN A 86 -0.53 -10.69 32.43
C GLN A 86 0.27 -9.43 32.77
N MET A 87 -0.27 -8.24 32.47
CA MET A 87 0.35 -6.96 32.81
C MET A 87 0.54 -6.82 34.33
N VAL A 88 -0.49 -7.17 35.11
CA VAL A 88 -0.44 -7.08 36.59
C VAL A 88 0.63 -8.01 37.18
N GLU A 89 0.76 -9.21 36.64
CA GLU A 89 1.79 -10.17 37.07
C GLU A 89 3.21 -9.73 36.65
N MET A 90 3.37 -9.10 35.48
CA MET A 90 4.68 -8.66 34.98
C MET A 90 5.24 -7.40 35.67
N HIS A 91 4.42 -6.63 36.40
CA HIS A 91 4.86 -5.40 37.08
C HIS A 91 6.01 -5.62 38.09
N GLU A 92 6.05 -6.79 38.75
CA GLU A 92 7.02 -7.11 39.82
C GLU A 92 7.63 -8.51 39.62
N MET A 93 7.91 -8.88 38.37
CA MET A 93 8.47 -10.18 38.00
C MET A 93 9.91 -10.41 38.51
N ILE A 94 10.68 -9.34 38.76
CA ILE A 94 12.06 -9.41 39.26
C ILE A 94 12.09 -8.96 40.72
N PRO A 95 12.63 -9.77 41.64
CA PRO A 95 12.78 -9.38 43.04
C PRO A 95 13.53 -8.05 43.18
N GLY A 96 12.90 -7.06 43.82
CA GLY A 96 13.49 -5.74 44.07
C GLY A 96 13.39 -4.73 42.91
N LYS A 97 12.82 -5.09 41.75
CA LYS A 97 12.60 -4.16 40.63
C LYS A 97 11.12 -4.11 40.23
N ARG A 98 10.57 -2.89 40.18
CA ARG A 98 9.21 -2.61 39.69
C ARG A 98 9.28 -2.01 38.28
N PHE A 99 8.34 -2.39 37.43
CA PHE A 99 8.13 -1.77 36.11
C PHE A 99 6.90 -0.88 36.20
N ASP A 100 7.10 0.37 36.62
CA ASP A 100 6.01 1.30 36.95
C ASP A 100 5.33 1.88 35.70
N ARG A 101 5.97 1.77 34.52
CA ARG A 101 5.47 2.31 33.25
C ARG A 101 5.41 1.24 32.17
N TYR A 102 4.42 1.34 31.28
CA TYR A 102 4.27 0.34 30.21
C TYR A 102 5.50 0.24 29.30
N HIS A 103 6.09 1.37 28.91
CA HIS A 103 7.30 1.35 28.10
C HIS A 103 8.52 0.74 28.82
N GLU A 104 8.62 0.81 30.15
CA GLU A 104 9.72 0.19 30.92
C GLU A 104 9.64 -1.33 30.85
N LEU A 105 8.44 -1.89 30.94
CA LEU A 105 8.20 -3.32 30.73
C LEU A 105 8.56 -3.73 29.29
N GLY A 106 8.20 -2.92 28.30
CA GLY A 106 8.60 -3.14 26.91
C GLY A 106 10.10 -3.09 26.67
N GLN A 107 10.81 -2.16 27.31
CA GLN A 107 12.28 -2.08 27.28
C GLN A 107 12.92 -3.31 27.90
N HIS A 108 12.32 -3.88 28.94
CA HIS A 108 12.79 -5.12 29.52
C HIS A 108 12.56 -6.33 28.62
N ALA A 109 11.37 -6.44 28.01
CA ALA A 109 11.00 -7.56 27.15
C ALA A 109 11.74 -7.57 25.80
N PHE A 110 11.96 -6.39 25.20
CA PHE A 110 12.49 -6.27 23.82
C PHE A 110 13.88 -5.59 23.73
N GLY A 111 14.42 -5.09 24.84
CA GLY A 111 15.67 -4.32 24.91
C GLY A 111 15.45 -2.80 24.94
N GLU A 112 16.42 -2.06 25.51
CA GLU A 112 16.24 -0.64 25.90
C GLU A 112 15.80 0.30 24.77
N LYS A 113 16.29 0.08 23.55
CA LYS A 113 15.95 0.91 22.37
C LYS A 113 14.71 0.39 21.66
N LEU A 114 14.68 -0.92 21.37
CA LEU A 114 13.59 -1.53 20.61
C LEU A 114 12.27 -1.49 21.38
N GLY A 115 12.29 -1.69 22.70
CA GLY A 115 11.12 -1.57 23.55
C GLY A 115 10.50 -0.17 23.55
N LEU A 116 11.32 0.89 23.56
CA LEU A 116 10.81 2.26 23.41
C LEU A 116 10.16 2.47 22.04
N TRP A 117 10.81 2.05 20.95
CA TRP A 117 10.29 2.23 19.60
C TRP A 117 9.00 1.46 19.31
N ILE A 118 8.77 0.34 20.01
CA ILE A 118 7.55 -0.45 19.86
C ILE A 118 6.43 0.13 20.74
N VAL A 119 6.68 0.36 22.03
CA VAL A 119 5.62 0.67 23.00
C VAL A 119 5.24 2.15 23.03
N VAL A 120 6.21 3.07 23.04
CA VAL A 120 5.96 4.50 23.23
C VAL A 120 5.06 5.11 22.14
N PRO A 121 5.29 4.88 20.83
CA PRO A 121 4.42 5.47 19.81
C PRO A 121 2.98 4.98 19.92
N GLN A 122 2.78 3.69 20.20
CA GLN A 122 1.44 3.10 20.30
C GLN A 122 0.72 3.58 21.57
N GLN A 123 1.43 3.63 22.70
CA GLN A 123 0.91 4.14 23.97
C GLN A 123 0.48 5.61 23.85
N LEU A 124 1.31 6.47 23.26
CA LEU A 124 0.98 7.89 23.07
C LEU A 124 -0.20 8.10 22.12
N ILE A 125 -0.30 7.35 21.03
CA ILE A 125 -1.43 7.46 20.10
C ILE A 125 -2.74 7.09 20.80
N VAL A 126 -2.69 6.07 21.68
CA VAL A 126 -3.83 5.66 22.48
C VAL A 126 -4.22 6.74 23.48
N GLU A 127 -3.31 7.19 24.35
CA GLU A 127 -3.62 8.14 25.43
C GLU A 127 -4.12 9.47 24.87
N VAL A 128 -3.43 10.03 23.88
CA VAL A 128 -3.83 11.28 23.23
C VAL A 128 -5.12 11.12 22.42
N GLY A 129 -5.29 9.98 21.75
CA GLY A 129 -6.50 9.69 20.97
C GLY A 129 -7.75 9.62 21.85
N VAL A 130 -7.65 8.99 23.02
CA VAL A 130 -8.74 8.91 24.00
C VAL A 130 -9.11 10.29 24.52
N ASP A 131 -8.11 11.10 24.89
CA ASP A 131 -8.33 12.47 25.37
C ASP A 131 -9.07 13.34 24.33
N ILE A 132 -8.74 13.18 23.05
CA ILE A 132 -9.47 13.83 21.94
C ILE A 132 -10.92 13.32 21.85
N VAL A 133 -11.14 12.00 21.91
CA VAL A 133 -12.49 11.41 21.89
C VAL A 133 -13.32 11.91 23.07
N TYR A 134 -12.71 12.04 24.25
CA TYR A 134 -13.34 12.58 25.45
C TYR A 134 -13.73 14.05 25.32
N MET A 135 -12.88 14.89 24.70
CA MET A 135 -13.25 16.27 24.37
C MET A 135 -14.51 16.34 23.50
N VAL A 136 -14.60 15.50 22.47
CA VAL A 136 -15.76 15.43 21.57
C VAL A 136 -16.99 14.87 22.30
N THR A 137 -16.82 13.84 23.14
CA THR A 137 -17.91 13.18 23.88
C THR A 137 -18.54 14.11 24.90
N GLY A 138 -17.72 14.82 25.68
CA GLY A 138 -18.18 15.82 26.64
C GLY A 138 -18.92 16.98 25.95
N GLY A 139 -18.35 17.48 24.85
CA GLY A 139 -18.99 18.52 24.03
C GLY A 139 -20.33 18.10 23.43
N LYS A 140 -20.41 16.89 22.84
CA LYS A 140 -21.68 16.34 22.30
C LYS A 140 -22.73 16.18 23.41
N SER A 141 -22.33 15.71 24.58
CA SER A 141 -23.24 15.51 25.72
C SER A 141 -23.81 16.84 26.24
N LEU A 142 -22.97 17.87 26.40
CA LEU A 142 -23.41 19.22 26.78
C LEU A 142 -24.33 19.83 25.70
N GLN A 143 -24.01 19.64 24.42
CA GLN A 143 -24.85 20.10 23.32
C GLN A 143 -26.24 19.44 23.36
N LYS A 144 -26.30 18.13 23.62
CA LYS A 144 -27.57 17.40 23.76
C LYS A 144 -28.38 17.89 24.95
N VAL A 145 -27.75 18.18 26.09
CA VAL A 145 -28.43 18.80 27.25
C VAL A 145 -29.03 20.15 26.86
N HIS A 146 -28.26 21.01 26.20
CA HIS A 146 -28.75 22.30 25.72
C HIS A 146 -29.96 22.15 24.78
N GLN A 147 -29.92 21.22 23.83
CA GLN A 147 -31.03 20.97 22.90
C GLN A 147 -32.29 20.41 23.58
N LEU A 148 -32.14 19.70 24.69
CA LEU A 148 -33.26 19.14 25.45
C LEU A 148 -33.89 20.14 26.43
N VAL A 149 -33.09 21.06 26.98
CA VAL A 149 -33.55 22.13 27.88
C VAL A 149 -34.11 23.32 27.09
N CYS A 150 -33.42 23.72 26.01
CA CYS A 150 -33.77 24.86 25.17
C CYS A 150 -34.37 24.36 23.85
N LYS A 151 -35.70 24.31 23.75
CA LYS A 151 -36.36 23.82 22.54
C LYS A 151 -36.30 24.88 21.43
N PRO A 152 -36.09 24.51 20.15
CA PRO A 152 -36.02 25.47 19.04
C PRO A 152 -37.26 26.35 18.83
N GLN A 153 -38.37 26.02 19.49
CA GLN A 153 -39.68 26.69 19.35
C GLN A 153 -39.99 27.67 20.50
N GLU A 154 -39.11 27.79 21.49
CA GLU A 154 -39.24 28.75 22.59
C GLU A 154 -38.41 30.01 22.30
N GLU A 155 -39.00 31.20 22.51
CA GLU A 155 -38.33 32.48 22.29
C GLU A 155 -37.12 32.64 23.25
N GLY A 156 -35.92 32.82 22.69
CA GLY A 156 -34.67 33.05 23.45
C GLY A 156 -33.59 31.97 23.32
N CYS A 157 -33.85 30.85 22.63
CA CYS A 157 -32.88 29.77 22.46
C CYS A 157 -31.96 29.94 21.23
N ALA A 158 -30.68 30.24 21.44
CA ALA A 158 -29.68 30.33 20.37
C ALA A 158 -29.12 28.96 19.96
N ASN A 159 -28.95 28.71 18.66
CA ASN A 159 -28.33 27.47 18.17
C ASN A 159 -26.79 27.57 18.27
N ILE A 160 -26.21 26.94 19.29
CA ILE A 160 -24.77 26.95 19.58
C ILE A 160 -24.07 25.76 18.87
N LYS A 161 -22.99 26.05 18.13
CA LYS A 161 -22.18 25.02 17.45
C LYS A 161 -21.46 24.10 18.44
N LEU A 162 -21.24 22.84 18.05
CA LEU A 162 -20.54 21.83 18.85
C LEU A 162 -19.14 22.28 19.31
N SER A 163 -18.42 23.04 18.48
CA SER A 163 -17.09 23.58 18.81
C SER A 163 -17.08 24.40 20.10
N TYR A 164 -18.14 25.18 20.38
CA TYR A 164 -18.24 25.95 21.62
C TYR A 164 -18.48 25.04 22.83
N PHE A 165 -19.27 23.99 22.71
CA PHE A 165 -19.46 23.03 23.78
C PHE A 165 -18.19 22.23 24.09
N ILE A 166 -17.38 21.91 23.08
CA ILE A 166 -16.06 21.32 23.26
C ILE A 166 -15.14 22.29 24.04
N MET A 167 -15.13 23.58 23.71
CA MET A 167 -14.36 24.57 24.46
C MET A 167 -14.83 24.73 25.92
N ILE A 168 -16.15 24.74 26.15
CA ILE A 168 -16.73 24.78 27.51
C ILE A 168 -16.28 23.56 28.31
N PHE A 169 -16.35 22.37 27.70
CA PHE A 169 -15.87 21.14 28.33
C PHE A 169 -14.36 21.19 28.62
N ALA A 170 -13.55 21.63 27.64
CA ALA A 170 -12.10 21.77 27.77
C ALA A 170 -11.68 22.76 28.87
N SER A 171 -12.49 23.79 29.16
CA SER A 171 -12.21 24.78 30.22
C SER A 171 -12.01 24.13 31.60
N VAL A 172 -12.76 23.04 31.88
CA VAL A 172 -12.63 22.28 33.13
C VAL A 172 -11.28 21.55 33.19
N HIS A 173 -10.79 21.06 32.06
CA HIS A 173 -9.52 20.33 31.98
C HIS A 173 -8.31 21.22 32.17
N PHE A 174 -8.35 22.49 31.75
CA PHE A 174 -7.30 23.45 32.07
C PHE A 174 -7.14 23.64 33.59
N VAL A 175 -8.20 23.49 34.38
CA VAL A 175 -8.10 23.56 35.85
C VAL A 175 -7.60 22.21 36.40
N LEU A 176 -8.30 21.12 36.06
CA LEU A 176 -8.03 19.80 36.65
C LEU A 176 -6.69 19.18 36.26
N SER A 177 -6.11 19.56 35.11
CA SER A 177 -4.79 19.09 34.69
C SER A 177 -3.67 19.44 35.67
N HIS A 178 -3.90 20.37 36.60
CA HIS A 178 -2.92 20.79 37.60
C HIS A 178 -2.86 19.87 38.83
N LEU A 179 -3.73 18.87 38.92
CA LEU A 179 -3.65 17.86 39.97
C LEU A 179 -2.33 17.06 39.82
N PRO A 180 -1.52 16.90 40.88
CA PRO A 180 -0.13 16.47 40.73
C PRO A 180 0.06 15.00 40.36
N ASN A 181 -0.81 14.10 40.82
CA ASN A 181 -0.65 12.65 40.67
C ASN A 181 -1.98 11.86 40.77
N PHE A 182 -1.93 10.56 40.52
CA PHE A 182 -3.10 9.66 40.57
C PHE A 182 -3.88 9.69 41.90
N ASN A 183 -3.19 9.82 43.04
CA ASN A 183 -3.86 9.89 44.34
C ASN A 183 -4.67 11.18 44.50
N SER A 184 -4.19 12.30 43.94
CA SER A 184 -4.92 13.58 43.97
C SER A 184 -6.18 13.59 43.11
N ILE A 185 -6.27 12.72 42.08
CA ILE A 185 -7.48 12.59 41.23
C ILE A 185 -8.43 11.48 41.72
N SER A 186 -8.12 10.80 42.83
CA SER A 186 -8.91 9.65 43.31
C SER A 186 -10.39 9.97 43.56
N GLY A 187 -10.70 11.14 44.13
CA GLY A 187 -12.08 11.59 44.33
C GLY A 187 -12.83 11.85 43.02
N VAL A 188 -12.16 12.43 42.03
CA VAL A 188 -12.72 12.67 40.68
C VAL A 188 -12.96 11.36 39.94
N SER A 189 -12.02 10.42 40.05
CA SER A 189 -12.11 9.08 39.48
C SER A 189 -13.24 8.25 40.13
N LEU A 190 -13.40 8.31 41.45
CA LEU A 190 -14.52 7.64 42.13
C LEU A 190 -15.88 8.19 41.65
N ALA A 191 -16.02 9.51 41.56
CA ALA A 191 -17.22 10.13 41.01
C ALA A 191 -17.47 9.65 39.57
N ALA A 192 -16.44 9.64 38.73
CA ALA A 192 -16.54 9.18 37.35
C ALA A 192 -16.98 7.71 37.23
N ALA A 193 -16.44 6.81 38.05
CA ALA A 193 -16.85 5.39 38.09
C ALA A 193 -18.32 5.20 38.50
N VAL A 194 -18.83 5.99 39.46
CA VAL A 194 -20.25 5.95 39.86
C VAL A 194 -21.14 6.49 38.74
N MET A 195 -20.71 7.56 38.07
CA MET A 195 -21.46 8.15 36.96
C MET A 195 -21.53 7.20 35.75
N SER A 196 -20.48 6.42 35.47
CA SER A 196 -20.52 5.46 34.35
C SER A 196 -21.48 4.30 34.53
N LEU A 197 -21.53 3.74 35.74
CA LEU A 197 -22.59 2.81 36.13
C LEU A 197 -23.98 3.43 35.97
N SER A 198 -24.13 4.69 36.39
CA SER A 198 -25.42 5.39 36.38
C SER A 198 -25.93 5.67 34.97
N TYR A 199 -25.12 6.28 34.08
CA TYR A 199 -25.58 6.56 32.71
C TYR A 199 -25.75 5.29 31.88
N SER A 200 -24.94 4.26 32.11
CA SER A 200 -25.11 2.96 31.43
C SER A 200 -26.42 2.31 31.83
N THR A 201 -26.75 2.33 33.14
CA THR A 201 -28.03 1.86 33.67
C THR A 201 -29.22 2.61 33.09
N ILE A 202 -29.10 3.94 32.97
CA ILE A 202 -30.11 4.76 32.32
C ILE A 202 -30.24 4.42 30.83
N ALA A 203 -29.13 4.25 30.11
CA ALA A 203 -29.13 3.98 28.67
C ALA A 203 -29.87 2.67 28.34
N TRP A 204 -29.55 1.57 29.01
CA TRP A 204 -30.26 0.31 28.78
C TRP A 204 -31.66 0.30 29.41
N GLY A 205 -31.85 0.86 30.61
CA GLY A 205 -33.15 0.88 31.29
C GLY A 205 -34.20 1.74 30.58
N ALA A 206 -33.80 2.92 30.08
CA ALA A 206 -34.66 3.74 29.22
C ALA A 206 -34.96 3.03 27.90
N SER A 207 -34.01 2.26 27.38
CA SER A 207 -34.20 1.48 26.16
C SER A 207 -35.22 0.35 26.34
N VAL A 208 -35.15 -0.40 27.45
CA VAL A 208 -36.15 -1.42 27.81
C VAL A 208 -37.54 -0.81 27.94
N LYS A 209 -37.67 0.29 28.68
CA LYS A 209 -38.98 0.93 28.92
C LYS A 209 -39.64 1.43 27.64
N LYS A 210 -38.85 1.84 26.65
CA LYS A 210 -39.36 2.36 25.38
C LYS A 210 -39.84 1.25 24.44
N GLY A 211 -39.27 0.05 24.53
CA GLY A 211 -39.58 -1.09 23.65
C GLY A 211 -39.04 -0.92 22.23
N VAL A 212 -39.09 -2.00 21.45
CA VAL A 212 -38.61 -2.08 20.05
C VAL A 212 -39.33 -1.03 19.20
N GLN A 213 -38.57 -0.22 18.44
CA GLN A 213 -39.17 0.79 17.56
C GLN A 213 -39.89 0.14 16.35
N PRO A 214 -40.88 0.81 15.74
CA PRO A 214 -41.49 0.34 14.50
C PRO A 214 -40.45 0.26 13.36
N ASN A 215 -40.49 -0.81 12.55
CA ASN A 215 -39.61 -1.03 11.38
C ASN A 215 -38.11 -1.17 11.68
N VAL A 216 -37.75 -1.75 12.82
CA VAL A 216 -36.34 -2.04 13.15
C VAL A 216 -35.78 -3.15 12.26
N ASP A 217 -34.63 -2.87 11.64
CA ASP A 217 -33.86 -3.83 10.84
C ASP A 217 -32.60 -4.29 11.61
N TYR A 218 -32.37 -5.60 11.61
CA TYR A 218 -31.20 -6.25 12.22
C TYR A 218 -30.26 -6.89 11.19
N GLY A 219 -30.47 -6.62 9.90
CA GLY A 219 -29.48 -6.89 8.86
C GLY A 219 -28.24 -6.00 9.02
N TYR A 220 -27.26 -6.16 8.14
CA TYR A 220 -26.10 -5.27 8.13
C TYR A 220 -26.50 -3.84 7.77
N LYS A 221 -25.90 -2.86 8.45
CA LYS A 221 -26.18 -1.43 8.26
C LYS A 221 -25.92 -0.96 6.83
N ALA A 222 -24.78 -1.32 6.25
CA ALA A 222 -24.50 -1.07 4.83
C ALA A 222 -25.12 -2.14 3.92
N HIS A 223 -25.76 -1.69 2.84
CA HIS A 223 -26.36 -2.54 1.82
C HIS A 223 -25.42 -2.89 0.66
N SER A 224 -24.28 -2.19 0.52
CA SER A 224 -23.26 -2.52 -0.47
C SER A 224 -22.21 -3.44 0.13
N THR A 225 -21.71 -4.41 -0.63
CA THR A 225 -20.70 -5.37 -0.15
C THR A 225 -19.45 -4.65 0.38
N ALA A 226 -19.01 -3.59 -0.28
CA ALA A 226 -17.87 -2.79 0.18
C ALA A 226 -18.18 -2.09 1.51
N GLY A 227 -19.35 -1.46 1.62
CA GLY A 227 -19.79 -0.81 2.85
C GLY A 227 -19.88 -1.80 4.01
N THR A 228 -20.47 -2.99 3.80
CA THR A 228 -20.58 -4.01 4.85
C THR A 228 -19.21 -4.44 5.38
N VAL A 229 -18.21 -4.57 4.51
CA VAL A 229 -16.84 -4.93 4.94
C VAL A 229 -16.20 -3.80 5.73
N PHE A 230 -16.33 -2.54 5.29
CA PHE A 230 -15.77 -1.39 6.00
C PHE A 230 -16.44 -1.18 7.36
N ASP A 231 -17.77 -1.26 7.42
CA ASP A 231 -18.54 -1.19 8.67
C ASP A 231 -18.12 -2.33 9.62
N PHE A 232 -18.00 -3.56 9.12
CA PHE A 232 -17.57 -4.69 9.95
C PHE A 232 -16.19 -4.47 10.58
N LEU A 233 -15.22 -3.95 9.82
CA LEU A 233 -13.88 -3.62 10.32
C LEU A 233 -13.91 -2.43 11.29
N SER A 234 -14.75 -1.43 11.02
CA SER A 234 -14.98 -0.30 11.92
C SER A 234 -15.54 -0.78 13.26
N GLY A 235 -16.56 -1.64 13.26
CA GLY A 235 -17.18 -2.20 14.45
C GLY A 235 -16.22 -3.05 15.30
N LEU A 236 -15.29 -3.79 14.69
CA LEU A 236 -14.21 -4.44 15.43
C LEU A 236 -13.30 -3.43 16.15
N GLY A 237 -13.00 -2.31 15.49
CA GLY A 237 -12.27 -1.19 16.07
C GLY A 237 -13.02 -0.57 17.24
N GLU A 238 -14.33 -0.29 17.10
CA GLU A 238 -15.15 0.26 18.16
C GLU A 238 -15.20 -0.65 19.40
N VAL A 239 -15.33 -1.97 19.22
CA VAL A 239 -15.26 -2.93 20.33
C VAL A 239 -13.87 -2.94 20.97
N ALA A 240 -12.80 -2.88 20.17
CA ALA A 240 -11.43 -2.80 20.69
C ALA A 240 -11.19 -1.52 21.50
N PHE A 241 -11.74 -0.39 21.06
CA PHE A 241 -11.72 0.88 21.80
C PHE A 241 -12.50 0.78 23.11
N ALA A 242 -13.65 0.09 23.13
CA ALA A 242 -14.45 -0.01 24.35
C ALA A 242 -13.74 -0.75 25.49
N TYR A 243 -12.88 -1.74 25.20
CA TYR A 243 -12.11 -2.47 26.21
C TYR A 243 -10.72 -1.86 26.49
N ALA A 244 -10.56 -0.56 26.22
CA ALA A 244 -9.36 0.23 26.50
C ALA A 244 -9.05 0.33 28.00
N GLY A 245 -7.84 -0.06 28.42
CA GLY A 245 -7.39 0.16 29.82
C GLY A 245 -5.97 -0.32 30.13
N HIS A 246 -5.39 -1.17 29.28
CA HIS A 246 -4.08 -1.80 29.49
C HIS A 246 -2.90 -0.83 29.44
N ASN A 247 -3.06 0.31 28.78
CA ASN A 247 -2.00 1.32 28.62
C ASN A 247 -1.79 2.22 29.84
N VAL A 248 -2.70 2.19 30.82
CA VAL A 248 -2.60 2.94 32.09
C VAL A 248 -2.49 2.00 33.31
N VAL A 249 -2.54 0.68 33.09
CA VAL A 249 -2.68 -0.31 34.17
C VAL A 249 -1.44 -0.40 35.05
N LEU A 250 -0.24 -0.32 34.48
CA LEU A 250 1.01 -0.40 35.25
C LEU A 250 1.19 0.88 36.06
N GLU A 251 0.84 2.02 35.47
CA GLU A 251 0.88 3.34 36.07
C GLU A 251 -0.11 3.44 37.26
N ILE A 252 -1.30 2.83 37.15
CA ILE A 252 -2.24 2.66 38.27
C ILE A 252 -1.64 1.75 39.34
N GLN A 253 -1.06 0.61 38.96
CA GLN A 253 -0.46 -0.35 39.91
C GLN A 253 0.75 0.22 40.66
N ALA A 254 1.53 1.10 40.03
CA ALA A 254 2.69 1.77 40.61
C ALA A 254 2.34 2.58 41.88
N THR A 255 1.09 3.06 41.97
CA THR A 255 0.57 3.84 43.12
C THR A 255 0.28 3.00 44.36
N ILE A 256 0.19 1.68 44.22
CA ILE A 256 -0.08 0.76 45.33
C ILE A 256 1.25 0.48 46.07
N PRO A 257 1.27 0.53 47.41
CA PRO A 257 2.45 0.19 48.19
C PRO A 257 2.80 -1.30 48.00
N SER A 258 4.10 -1.58 47.85
CA SER A 258 4.62 -2.93 47.63
C SER A 258 5.83 -3.16 48.51
N THR A 259 5.91 -4.32 49.16
CA THR A 259 7.11 -4.82 49.83
C THR A 259 7.42 -6.23 49.31
N PRO A 260 8.66 -6.75 49.45
CA PRO A 260 8.99 -8.12 49.05
C PRO A 260 8.03 -9.18 49.62
N ASP A 261 7.52 -8.98 50.84
CA ASP A 261 6.56 -9.88 51.49
C ASP A 261 5.09 -9.62 51.11
N LYS A 262 4.77 -8.43 50.58
CA LYS A 262 3.41 -8.00 50.20
C LYS A 262 3.44 -7.32 48.83
N PRO A 263 3.46 -8.08 47.72
CA PRO A 263 3.56 -7.53 46.38
C PRO A 263 2.27 -6.82 45.95
N SER A 264 2.39 -5.77 45.13
CA SER A 264 1.27 -4.93 44.69
C SER A 264 0.27 -5.67 43.78
N LYS A 265 0.68 -6.78 43.16
CA LYS A 265 -0.15 -7.56 42.24
C LYS A 265 -1.43 -8.13 42.87
N VAL A 266 -1.38 -8.51 44.15
CA VAL A 266 -2.55 -9.09 44.85
C VAL A 266 -3.66 -8.04 45.04
N PRO A 267 -3.41 -6.87 45.66
CA PRO A 267 -4.41 -5.82 45.74
C PRO A 267 -4.80 -5.26 44.37
N MET A 268 -3.87 -5.16 43.40
CA MET A 268 -4.20 -4.72 42.04
C MET A 268 -5.20 -5.66 41.36
N TRP A 269 -4.95 -6.97 41.39
CA TRP A 269 -5.81 -7.97 40.75
C TRP A 269 -7.22 -7.99 41.34
N ARG A 270 -7.36 -7.81 42.66
CA ARG A 270 -8.68 -7.64 43.31
C ARG A 270 -9.44 -6.44 42.72
N GLY A 271 -8.76 -5.32 42.51
CA GLY A 271 -9.36 -4.14 41.88
C GLY A 271 -9.77 -4.37 40.42
N VAL A 272 -8.91 -5.02 39.63
CA VAL A 272 -9.19 -5.38 38.23
C VAL A 272 -10.42 -6.28 38.10
N VAL A 273 -10.54 -7.32 38.92
CA VAL A 273 -11.70 -8.23 38.87
C VAL A 273 -13.00 -7.49 39.16
N VAL A 274 -13.03 -6.62 40.18
CA VAL A 274 -14.20 -5.78 40.47
C VAL A 274 -14.52 -4.85 39.30
N ALA A 275 -13.49 -4.24 38.69
CA ALA A 275 -13.67 -3.37 37.54
C ALA A 275 -14.26 -4.09 36.32
N TYR A 276 -13.80 -5.31 36.01
CA TYR A 276 -14.32 -6.10 34.88
C TYR A 276 -15.75 -6.59 35.07
N ILE A 277 -16.17 -6.85 36.31
CA ILE A 277 -17.57 -7.14 36.64
C ILE A 277 -18.42 -5.90 36.36
N VAL A 278 -17.98 -4.72 36.79
CA VAL A 278 -18.66 -3.44 36.51
C VAL A 278 -18.73 -3.15 35.00
N VAL A 279 -17.63 -3.37 34.27
CA VAL A 279 -17.58 -3.26 32.80
C VAL A 279 -18.63 -4.18 32.16
N ALA A 280 -18.70 -5.45 32.56
CA ALA A 280 -19.68 -6.39 32.03
C ALA A 280 -21.13 -5.94 32.29
N LEU A 281 -21.42 -5.44 33.49
CA LEU A 281 -22.74 -4.90 33.87
C LEU A 281 -23.13 -3.65 33.08
N CYS A 282 -22.15 -2.88 32.60
CA CYS A 282 -22.41 -1.71 31.76
C CYS A 282 -22.53 -2.10 30.27
N TYR A 283 -21.60 -2.92 29.76
CA TYR A 283 -21.38 -3.09 28.34
C TYR A 283 -22.40 -4.01 27.69
N PHE A 284 -22.58 -5.21 28.25
CA PHE A 284 -23.49 -6.19 27.65
C PHE A 284 -24.95 -5.71 27.63
N PRO A 285 -25.50 -5.15 28.72
CA PRO A 285 -26.86 -4.63 28.68
C PRO A 285 -27.03 -3.46 27.70
N VAL A 286 -26.09 -2.50 27.70
CA VAL A 286 -26.17 -1.35 26.77
C VAL A 286 -26.09 -1.82 25.31
N ALA A 287 -25.11 -2.66 24.98
CA ALA A 287 -24.92 -3.16 23.62
C ALA A 287 -26.13 -3.97 23.12
N PHE A 288 -26.57 -4.96 23.90
CA PHE A 288 -27.62 -5.89 23.47
C PHE A 288 -28.99 -5.23 23.47
N ILE A 289 -29.36 -4.51 24.53
CA ILE A 289 -30.68 -3.87 24.61
C ILE A 289 -30.74 -2.67 23.66
N GLY A 290 -29.64 -1.91 23.54
CA GLY A 290 -29.53 -0.80 22.61
C GLY A 290 -29.72 -1.25 21.16
N TYR A 291 -28.99 -2.27 20.73
CA TYR A 291 -29.13 -2.81 19.38
C TYR A 291 -30.48 -3.50 19.17
N TRP A 292 -31.00 -4.23 20.16
CA TRP A 292 -32.35 -4.80 20.13
C TRP A 292 -33.45 -3.74 19.98
N MET A 293 -33.27 -2.53 20.52
CA MET A 293 -34.31 -1.52 20.43
C MET A 293 -34.29 -0.73 19.11
N PHE A 294 -33.09 -0.41 18.61
CA PHE A 294 -32.89 0.51 17.49
C PHE A 294 -32.41 -0.14 16.19
N GLY A 295 -31.82 -1.33 16.23
CA GLY A 295 -31.23 -1.99 15.06
C GLY A 295 -30.26 -1.07 14.31
N ASN A 296 -30.38 -1.04 12.97
CA ASN A 296 -29.53 -0.19 12.11
C ASN A 296 -29.76 1.32 12.27
N ALA A 297 -30.86 1.73 12.90
CA ALA A 297 -31.19 3.14 13.13
C ALA A 297 -30.52 3.73 14.38
N VAL A 298 -29.70 2.95 15.10
CA VAL A 298 -28.94 3.46 16.24
C VAL A 298 -27.87 4.45 15.79
N ASP A 299 -27.75 5.57 16.52
CA ASP A 299 -26.68 6.55 16.33
C ASP A 299 -25.37 6.04 16.92
N ASP A 300 -24.26 6.66 16.52
CA ASP A 300 -22.91 6.37 17.03
C ASP A 300 -22.80 6.48 18.56
N ASN A 301 -23.66 7.29 19.19
CA ASN A 301 -23.87 7.36 20.62
C ASN A 301 -25.34 7.09 20.96
N ILE A 302 -25.61 6.01 21.69
CA ILE A 302 -26.97 5.59 22.06
C ILE A 302 -27.80 6.66 22.79
N LEU A 303 -27.17 7.58 23.53
CA LEU A 303 -27.89 8.67 24.19
C LEU A 303 -28.44 9.69 23.21
N MET A 304 -27.94 9.74 21.98
CA MET A 304 -28.46 10.60 20.91
C MET A 304 -29.76 10.04 20.33
N SER A 305 -29.90 8.72 20.29
CA SER A 305 -31.09 8.00 19.82
C SER A 305 -32.26 8.03 20.84
N LEU A 306 -31.99 8.40 22.10
CA LEU A 306 -33.00 8.54 23.15
C LEU A 306 -33.48 9.99 23.31
N ASN A 307 -34.80 10.20 23.31
CA ASN A 307 -35.41 11.55 23.41
C ASN A 307 -36.46 11.68 24.55
N LYS A 308 -36.96 10.58 25.11
CA LYS A 308 -37.96 10.57 26.20
C LYS A 308 -37.66 9.46 27.21
N PRO A 309 -37.93 9.67 28.52
CA PRO A 309 -38.32 10.95 29.14
C PRO A 309 -37.15 11.94 29.22
N THR A 310 -37.40 13.21 28.89
CA THR A 310 -36.36 14.23 28.66
C THR A 310 -35.44 14.46 29.86
N TRP A 311 -35.99 14.54 31.08
CA TRP A 311 -35.21 14.76 32.31
C TRP A 311 -34.18 13.65 32.56
N LEU A 312 -34.52 12.41 32.22
CA LEU A 312 -33.67 11.24 32.43
C LEU A 312 -32.49 11.22 31.43
N ILE A 313 -32.74 11.67 30.18
CA ILE A 313 -31.68 11.78 29.16
C ILE A 313 -30.77 12.97 29.44
N ILE A 314 -31.31 14.09 29.95
CA ILE A 314 -30.50 15.20 30.45
C ILE A 314 -29.56 14.71 31.57
N MET A 315 -30.11 13.98 32.53
CA MET A 315 -29.34 13.40 33.63
C MET A 315 -28.23 12.45 33.12
N ALA A 316 -28.55 11.56 32.18
CA ALA A 316 -27.56 10.64 31.59
C ALA A 316 -26.42 11.39 30.88
N ASN A 317 -26.72 12.41 30.09
CA ASN A 317 -25.69 13.21 29.40
C ASN A 317 -24.84 14.01 30.40
N MET A 318 -25.42 14.53 31.49
CA MET A 318 -24.65 15.17 32.56
C MET A 318 -23.74 14.19 33.30
N PHE A 319 -24.18 12.95 33.51
CA PHE A 319 -23.35 11.89 34.07
C PHE A 319 -22.20 11.50 33.13
N VAL A 320 -22.42 11.46 31.81
CA VAL A 320 -21.34 11.28 30.82
C VAL A 320 -20.32 12.40 30.93
N VAL A 321 -20.75 13.67 31.04
CA VAL A 321 -19.83 14.81 31.22
C VAL A 321 -18.95 14.63 32.46
N VAL A 322 -19.53 14.30 33.62
CA VAL A 322 -18.77 14.09 34.86
C VAL A 322 -17.83 12.89 34.75
N HIS A 323 -18.28 11.80 34.14
CA HIS A 323 -17.45 10.63 33.93
C HIS A 323 -16.23 10.95 33.05
N VAL A 324 -16.48 11.50 31.87
CA VAL A 324 -15.44 11.82 30.88
C VAL A 324 -14.44 12.84 31.42
N ILE A 325 -14.86 13.72 32.33
CA ILE A 325 -13.93 14.61 33.06
C ILE A 325 -12.87 13.80 33.84
N GLY A 326 -13.30 12.79 34.60
CA GLY A 326 -12.39 11.94 35.36
C GLY A 326 -11.55 11.03 34.48
N SER A 327 -12.13 10.48 33.42
CA SER A 327 -11.44 9.57 32.49
C SER A 327 -10.34 10.28 31.71
N TYR A 328 -10.56 11.50 31.24
CA TYR A 328 -9.51 12.32 30.65
C TYR A 328 -8.32 12.50 31.60
N GLN A 329 -8.57 12.74 32.89
CA GLN A 329 -7.46 12.90 33.85
C GLN A 329 -6.65 11.61 34.02
N ILE A 330 -7.26 10.43 33.89
CA ILE A 330 -6.54 9.15 34.00
C ILE A 330 -5.61 8.95 32.79
N TYR A 331 -6.06 9.25 31.58
CA TYR A 331 -5.27 9.08 30.35
C TYR A 331 -4.24 10.19 30.12
N ALA A 332 -4.49 11.40 30.63
CA ALA A 332 -3.52 12.50 30.55
C ALA A 332 -2.32 12.31 31.50
N MET A 333 -2.46 11.58 32.61
CA MET A 333 -1.39 11.44 33.63
C MET A 333 -0.11 10.76 33.11
N PRO A 334 -0.16 9.63 32.37
CA PRO A 334 1.04 9.06 31.76
C PRO A 334 1.69 9.99 30.72
N VAL A 335 0.89 10.70 29.92
CA VAL A 335 1.41 11.68 28.96
C VAL A 335 2.14 12.82 29.66
N PHE A 336 1.57 13.35 30.75
CA PHE A 336 2.23 14.35 31.59
C PHE A 336 3.53 13.82 32.18
N ASP A 337 3.53 12.59 32.68
CA ASP A 337 4.72 11.95 33.21
C ASP A 337 5.83 11.78 32.17
N MET A 338 5.49 11.36 30.94
CA MET A 338 6.44 11.23 29.84
C MET A 338 7.04 12.57 29.41
N ILE A 339 6.20 13.60 29.25
CA ILE A 339 6.65 14.96 28.91
C ILE A 339 7.55 15.51 30.02
N GLU A 340 7.10 15.46 31.28
CA GLU A 340 7.88 15.94 32.42
C GLU A 340 9.20 15.17 32.59
N THR A 341 9.20 13.85 32.35
CA THR A 341 10.42 13.01 32.38
C THR A 341 11.43 13.48 31.33
N VAL A 342 11.01 13.75 30.10
CA VAL A 342 11.92 14.24 29.05
C VAL A 342 12.45 15.63 29.40
N LEU A 343 11.60 16.54 29.86
CA LEU A 343 12.00 17.90 30.18
C LEU A 343 12.98 17.95 31.37
N VAL A 344 12.72 17.17 32.43
CA VAL A 344 13.53 17.17 33.65
C VAL A 344 14.77 16.27 33.52
N LYS A 345 14.62 15.00 33.13
CA LYS A 345 15.76 14.04 33.08
C LYS A 345 16.64 14.23 31.85
N LYS A 346 16.07 14.55 30.68
CA LYS A 346 16.83 14.63 29.42
C LYS A 346 17.25 16.06 29.05
N LEU A 347 16.35 17.04 29.19
CA LEU A 347 16.63 18.44 28.89
C LEU A 347 17.10 19.25 30.11
N ARG A 348 17.18 18.62 31.31
CA ARG A 348 17.70 19.20 32.55
C ARG A 348 16.99 20.49 32.98
N PHE A 349 15.71 20.64 32.67
CA PHE A 349 14.90 21.72 33.24
C PHE A 349 14.65 21.49 34.73
N LYS A 350 14.67 22.57 35.53
CA LYS A 350 14.37 22.48 36.96
C LYS A 350 12.89 22.12 37.16
N PRO A 351 12.57 21.13 38.02
CA PRO A 351 11.20 20.76 38.34
C PRO A 351 10.53 21.91 39.11
N THR A 352 9.76 22.73 38.40
CA THR A 352 9.07 23.91 38.96
C THR A 352 7.59 23.86 38.64
N TRP A 353 6.78 24.54 39.46
CA TRP A 353 5.34 24.63 39.20
C TRP A 353 5.03 25.27 37.84
N TYR A 354 5.86 26.22 37.39
CA TYR A 354 5.74 26.89 36.10
C TYR A 354 5.93 25.90 34.93
N LEU A 355 6.91 24.99 35.03
CA LEU A 355 7.13 23.95 34.03
C LEU A 355 5.86 23.09 33.84
N ARG A 356 5.25 22.65 34.94
CA ARG A 356 3.98 21.90 34.92
C ARG A 356 2.83 22.71 34.36
N PHE A 357 2.69 23.95 34.80
CA PHE A 357 1.63 24.84 34.34
C PHE A 357 1.69 24.98 32.81
N VAL A 358 2.85 25.34 32.26
CA VAL A 358 2.99 25.54 30.81
C VAL A 358 2.77 24.24 30.03
N THR A 359 3.43 23.15 30.41
CA THR A 359 3.38 21.90 29.62
C THR A 359 2.00 21.27 29.59
N ARG A 360 1.30 21.26 30.74
CA ARG A 360 -0.02 20.65 30.84
C ARG A 360 -1.11 21.49 30.18
N ASN A 361 -1.06 22.82 30.28
CA ASN A 361 -1.99 23.70 29.54
C ASN A 361 -1.77 23.59 28.02
N ILE A 362 -0.52 23.52 27.54
CA ILE A 362 -0.23 23.30 26.11
C ILE A 362 -0.84 21.99 25.63
N TYR A 363 -0.71 20.92 26.42
CA TYR A 363 -1.30 19.62 26.09
C TYR A 363 -2.84 19.67 26.00
N VAL A 364 -3.52 20.27 26.99
CA VAL A 364 -4.98 20.43 26.97
C VAL A 364 -5.44 21.31 25.80
N ALA A 365 -4.70 22.38 25.49
CA ALA A 365 -4.99 23.23 24.33
C ALA A 365 -4.85 22.46 23.01
N PHE A 366 -3.85 21.58 22.91
CA PHE A 366 -3.64 20.72 21.76
C PHE A 366 -4.78 19.73 21.55
N THR A 367 -5.18 18.98 22.58
CA THR A 367 -6.29 18.01 22.47
C THR A 367 -7.62 18.71 22.16
N MET A 368 -7.86 19.89 22.73
CA MET A 368 -9.01 20.75 22.40
C MET A 368 -9.01 21.17 20.93
N PHE A 369 -7.88 21.65 20.40
CA PHE A 369 -7.76 22.07 19.00
C PHE A 369 -8.05 20.91 18.03
N VAL A 370 -7.48 19.73 18.30
CA VAL A 370 -7.72 18.54 17.47
C VAL A 370 -9.17 18.09 17.55
N GLY A 371 -9.77 18.07 18.75
CA GLY A 371 -11.19 17.71 18.95
C GLY A 371 -12.17 18.66 18.26
N ILE A 372 -11.86 19.96 18.17
CA ILE A 372 -12.64 20.93 17.39
C ILE A 372 -12.50 20.69 15.89
N THR A 373 -11.31 20.31 15.44
CA THR A 373 -11.00 20.13 14.00
C THR A 373 -11.64 18.85 13.44
N PHE A 374 -11.71 17.77 14.22
CA PHE A 374 -12.20 16.45 13.79
C PHE A 374 -13.29 15.88 14.70
N PRO A 375 -14.52 16.43 14.71
CA PRO A 375 -15.58 16.03 15.66
C PRO A 375 -16.35 14.75 15.25
N PHE A 376 -15.71 13.78 14.60
CA PHE A 376 -16.34 12.56 14.08
C PHE A 376 -16.24 11.40 15.09
N PHE A 377 -17.21 11.28 16.01
CA PHE A 377 -17.15 10.31 17.11
C PHE A 377 -16.97 8.84 16.65
N GLY A 378 -17.89 8.24 15.88
CA GLY A 378 -17.74 6.83 15.44
C GLY A 378 -16.44 6.55 14.67
N GLY A 379 -16.09 7.42 13.71
CA GLY A 379 -14.86 7.28 12.92
C GLY A 379 -13.57 7.34 13.76
N LEU A 380 -13.54 8.15 14.83
CA LEU A 380 -12.40 8.19 15.76
C LEU A 380 -12.30 6.90 16.59
N LEU A 381 -13.42 6.36 17.07
CA LEU A 381 -13.43 5.11 17.85
C LEU A 381 -12.99 3.91 17.01
N GLY A 382 -13.54 3.74 15.80
CA GLY A 382 -13.14 2.67 14.88
C GLY A 382 -11.66 2.76 14.51
N PHE A 383 -11.17 3.97 14.19
CA PHE A 383 -9.77 4.20 13.80
C PHE A 383 -8.78 3.94 14.95
N PHE A 384 -8.92 4.63 16.09
CA PHE A 384 -8.00 4.44 17.23
C PHE A 384 -8.12 3.04 17.83
N GLY A 385 -9.33 2.50 17.85
CA GLY A 385 -9.64 1.13 18.27
C GLY A 385 -8.87 0.08 17.48
N GLY A 386 -8.97 0.11 16.15
CA GLY A 386 -8.30 -0.85 15.28
C GLY A 386 -6.79 -0.63 15.17
N PHE A 387 -6.34 0.63 15.06
CA PHE A 387 -4.93 0.95 14.80
C PHE A 387 -4.04 0.94 16.04
N ALA A 388 -4.54 1.43 17.19
CA ALA A 388 -3.73 1.70 18.36
C ALA A 388 -4.08 0.82 19.58
N PHE A 389 -5.38 0.59 19.82
CA PHE A 389 -5.83 -0.23 20.95
C PHE A 389 -5.64 -1.73 20.73
N ALA A 390 -5.88 -2.25 19.53
CA ALA A 390 -5.67 -3.67 19.25
C ALA A 390 -4.23 -4.12 19.57
N PRO A 391 -3.16 -3.42 19.11
CA PRO A 391 -1.78 -3.69 19.52
C PRO A 391 -1.51 -3.65 21.02
N THR A 392 -1.91 -2.57 21.70
CA THR A 392 -1.56 -2.32 23.11
C THR A 392 -2.36 -3.15 24.11
N THR A 393 -3.57 -3.59 23.73
CA THR A 393 -4.51 -4.27 24.63
C THR A 393 -4.54 -5.79 24.40
N TYR A 394 -4.48 -6.23 23.14
CA TYR A 394 -4.63 -7.64 22.78
C TYR A 394 -3.29 -8.34 22.49
N PHE A 395 -2.35 -7.65 21.83
CA PHE A 395 -1.16 -8.31 21.28
C PHE A 395 0.11 -8.11 22.13
N LEU A 396 0.45 -6.87 22.48
CA LEU A 396 1.71 -6.55 23.17
C LEU A 396 1.85 -7.22 24.54
N PRO A 397 0.83 -7.23 25.43
CA PRO A 397 0.93 -7.94 26.71
C PRO A 397 1.27 -9.43 26.55
N CYS A 398 0.64 -10.10 25.59
CA CYS A 398 0.88 -11.51 25.27
C CYS A 398 2.31 -11.76 24.78
N ILE A 399 2.81 -10.89 23.89
CA ILE A 399 4.16 -10.99 23.34
C ILE A 399 5.20 -10.77 24.44
N MET A 400 5.01 -9.77 25.32
CA MET A 400 5.91 -9.51 26.45
C MET A 400 5.88 -10.69 27.44
N TRP A 401 4.70 -11.23 27.76
CA TRP A 401 4.54 -12.39 28.64
C TRP A 401 5.32 -13.62 28.14
N LEU A 402 5.26 -13.89 26.83
CA LEU A 402 6.01 -14.98 26.21
C LEU A 402 7.51 -14.75 26.23
N ALA A 403 7.97 -13.53 25.94
CA ALA A 403 9.38 -13.17 25.98
C ALA A 403 9.98 -13.36 27.39
N ILE A 404 9.19 -13.06 28.41
CA ILE A 404 9.60 -13.03 29.81
C ILE A 404 9.46 -14.40 30.51
N TYR A 405 8.24 -14.95 30.60
CA TYR A 405 7.94 -16.06 31.52
C TYR A 405 8.16 -17.45 30.93
N LYS A 406 8.20 -17.57 29.59
CA LYS A 406 8.43 -18.84 28.87
C LYS A 406 7.67 -20.04 29.49
N PRO A 407 6.33 -19.99 29.63
CA PRO A 407 5.55 -20.94 30.43
C PRO A 407 5.65 -22.40 29.94
N ARG A 408 5.41 -23.34 30.85
CA ARG A 408 5.48 -24.80 30.60
C ARG A 408 4.50 -25.20 29.49
N ARG A 409 5.01 -25.98 28.52
CA ARG A 409 4.31 -26.38 27.30
C ARG A 409 2.97 -27.08 27.61
N TRP A 410 1.94 -26.78 26.81
CA TRP A 410 0.56 -27.29 26.93
C TRP A 410 -0.23 -26.88 28.19
N SER A 411 0.30 -25.96 28.99
CA SER A 411 -0.52 -25.28 30.01
C SER A 411 -1.54 -24.34 29.34
N LEU A 412 -2.65 -24.06 30.02
CA LEU A 412 -3.63 -23.07 29.55
C LEU A 412 -2.97 -21.71 29.22
N SER A 413 -1.95 -21.30 29.98
CA SER A 413 -1.18 -20.06 29.73
C SER A 413 -0.30 -20.11 28.47
N TRP A 414 0.13 -21.31 28.06
CA TRP A 414 0.87 -21.53 26.82
C TRP A 414 -0.07 -21.62 25.61
N ILE A 415 -1.28 -22.15 25.77
CA ILE A 415 -2.30 -22.21 24.70
C ILE A 415 -2.88 -20.82 24.40
N ALA A 416 -3.04 -19.97 25.42
CA ALA A 416 -3.55 -18.60 25.27
C ALA A 416 -2.54 -17.59 24.67
N ASN A 417 -1.26 -17.94 24.57
CA ASN A 417 -0.20 -17.05 24.09
C ASN A 417 0.66 -17.76 23.04
N TRP A 418 0.54 -17.38 21.76
CA TRP A 418 1.15 -18.13 20.65
C TRP A 418 2.66 -17.88 20.41
N GLY A 419 3.43 -18.97 20.34
CA GLY A 419 4.70 -19.14 19.57
C GLY A 419 5.99 -19.06 20.42
N ASP A 420 7.16 -19.65 20.13
CA ASP A 420 7.69 -20.62 19.15
C ASP A 420 8.84 -21.42 19.84
N GLU A 421 9.16 -22.65 19.43
CA GLU A 421 10.28 -23.53 19.85
C GLU A 421 10.43 -24.69 18.83
N ARG A 422 11.52 -24.61 18.05
CA ARG A 422 11.95 -25.52 16.98
C ARG A 422 13.08 -26.41 17.49
N SER A 423 13.01 -27.72 17.25
CA SER A 423 14.18 -28.52 16.82
C SER A 423 13.91 -30.03 16.77
N ALA A 424 13.02 -30.58 17.61
CA ALA A 424 12.70 -32.01 17.61
C ALA A 424 11.37 -32.36 16.89
N GLU A 425 10.35 -31.51 17.00
CA GLU A 425 9.04 -31.67 16.34
C GLU A 425 9.12 -31.39 14.83
N GLN A 426 10.11 -30.60 14.41
CA GLN A 426 10.34 -30.20 13.01
C GLN A 426 10.44 -31.41 12.07
N ARG A 427 11.11 -32.49 12.50
CA ARG A 427 11.27 -33.71 11.68
C ARG A 427 9.95 -34.46 11.46
N LYS A 428 9.08 -34.56 12.48
CA LYS A 428 7.75 -35.19 12.34
C LYS A 428 6.76 -34.32 11.55
N ILE A 429 6.93 -33.00 11.58
CA ILE A 429 6.12 -32.06 10.81
C ILE A 429 6.52 -32.11 9.32
N ASP A 430 7.82 -32.17 9.02
CA ASP A 430 8.30 -32.32 7.64
C ASP A 430 7.82 -33.64 7.00
N GLU A 431 7.62 -34.71 7.78
CA GLU A 431 7.03 -35.97 7.29
C GLU A 431 5.51 -35.90 7.06
N TRP A 432 4.80 -34.90 7.61
CA TRP A 432 3.34 -34.77 7.51
C TRP A 432 2.87 -33.80 6.40
N LEU A 433 3.72 -32.83 6.03
CA LEU A 433 3.36 -31.75 5.12
C LEU A 433 3.16 -32.22 3.66
N PRO A 434 2.22 -31.62 2.90
CA PRO A 434 1.81 -32.12 1.59
C PRO A 434 2.94 -32.25 0.56
N VAL A 435 3.92 -31.34 0.57
CA VAL A 435 5.05 -31.35 -0.37
C VAL A 435 6.20 -32.27 0.08
N THR A 436 6.35 -32.51 1.39
CA THR A 436 7.53 -33.20 1.97
C THR A 436 7.26 -34.61 2.48
N SER A 437 5.98 -35.03 2.57
CA SER A 437 5.55 -36.33 3.09
C SER A 437 5.87 -37.56 2.22
N SER A 438 6.10 -37.41 0.91
CA SER A 438 6.44 -38.52 0.02
C SER A 438 7.45 -38.11 -1.04
N ARG A 439 8.46 -38.96 -1.29
CA ARG A 439 9.56 -38.73 -2.25
C ARG A 439 9.81 -39.92 -3.18
N ASN A 440 8.73 -40.53 -3.69
CA ASN A 440 8.78 -41.76 -4.50
C ASN A 440 8.46 -41.53 -5.99
N ALA A 441 8.31 -40.28 -6.44
CA ALA A 441 7.86 -39.96 -7.79
C ALA A 441 8.88 -40.36 -8.87
N LYS A 442 8.39 -40.91 -9.99
CA LYS A 442 9.21 -41.24 -11.17
C LYS A 442 9.25 -40.04 -12.14
N TRP A 443 10.23 -39.99 -13.04
CA TRP A 443 10.37 -38.88 -14.02
C TRP A 443 9.14 -38.66 -14.90
N TRP A 444 8.33 -39.69 -15.16
CA TRP A 444 7.10 -39.55 -15.92
C TRP A 444 5.94 -38.98 -15.09
N TYR A 445 6.05 -38.97 -13.75
CA TYR A 445 5.11 -38.29 -12.85
C TYR A 445 5.20 -36.79 -13.02
N SER A 446 6.43 -36.27 -13.04
CA SER A 446 6.64 -34.85 -13.31
C SER A 446 6.17 -34.46 -14.72
N THR A 447 6.24 -35.34 -15.73
CA THR A 447 5.67 -35.04 -17.05
C THR A 447 4.18 -34.74 -16.97
N PHE A 448 3.37 -35.65 -16.42
CA PHE A 448 1.93 -35.44 -16.41
C PHE A 448 1.50 -34.33 -15.43
N HIS A 449 2.22 -34.13 -14.31
CA HIS A 449 1.96 -33.02 -13.40
C HIS A 449 2.24 -31.67 -14.06
N ASN A 450 3.36 -31.54 -14.79
CA ASN A 450 3.66 -30.33 -15.55
C ASN A 450 2.67 -30.12 -16.70
N VAL A 451 2.30 -31.15 -17.46
CA VAL A 451 1.26 -31.04 -18.51
C VAL A 451 -0.07 -30.60 -17.91
N THR A 452 -0.46 -31.14 -16.77
CA THR A 452 -1.72 -30.79 -16.11
C THR A 452 -1.70 -29.36 -15.57
N ALA A 453 -0.58 -28.93 -14.99
CA ALA A 453 -0.41 -27.55 -14.50
C ALA A 453 -0.43 -26.52 -15.64
N MET A 454 0.19 -26.85 -16.78
CA MET A 454 0.33 -25.94 -17.90
C MET A 454 -0.88 -25.96 -18.84
N VAL A 455 -1.20 -27.14 -19.39
CA VAL A 455 -2.20 -27.32 -20.45
C VAL A 455 -3.61 -27.34 -19.88
N GLY A 456 -4.16 -26.16 -19.53
CA GLY A 456 -5.51 -26.02 -18.97
C GLY A 456 -6.39 -25.00 -19.68
N ALA A 457 -7.20 -24.25 -18.93
CA ALA A 457 -8.16 -23.27 -19.47
C ALA A 457 -7.51 -22.24 -20.42
N GLY A 458 -6.22 -21.94 -20.25
CA GLY A 458 -5.49 -21.00 -21.09
C GLY A 458 -5.35 -21.41 -22.56
N VAL A 459 -5.35 -22.71 -22.90
CA VAL A 459 -5.28 -23.12 -24.31
C VAL A 459 -6.55 -22.77 -25.09
N LEU A 460 -7.69 -22.74 -24.39
CA LEU A 460 -9.00 -22.47 -24.99
C LEU A 460 -9.18 -21.01 -25.39
N SER A 461 -8.43 -20.09 -24.76
CA SER A 461 -8.44 -18.66 -25.02
C SER A 461 -7.34 -18.20 -25.97
N LEU A 462 -6.37 -19.04 -26.33
CA LEU A 462 -5.30 -18.65 -27.26
C LEU A 462 -5.81 -18.14 -28.63
N PRO A 463 -6.86 -18.72 -29.25
CA PRO A 463 -7.43 -18.16 -30.47
C PRO A 463 -8.00 -16.75 -30.28
N TYR A 464 -8.59 -16.49 -29.11
CA TYR A 464 -9.09 -15.18 -28.72
C TYR A 464 -7.94 -14.17 -28.48
N ALA A 465 -6.84 -14.61 -27.87
CA ALA A 465 -5.63 -13.79 -27.79
C ALA A 465 -5.10 -13.44 -29.19
N MET A 466 -5.18 -14.37 -30.15
CA MET A 466 -4.81 -14.12 -31.55
C MET A 466 -5.74 -13.12 -32.24
N SER A 467 -7.05 -13.07 -31.93
CA SER A 467 -7.96 -12.07 -32.50
C SER A 467 -7.76 -10.66 -31.95
N GLN A 468 -7.07 -10.53 -30.82
CA GLN A 468 -6.66 -9.26 -30.24
C GLN A 468 -5.27 -8.81 -30.71
N LEU A 469 -4.34 -9.74 -30.93
CA LEU A 469 -2.96 -9.45 -31.38
C LEU A 469 -2.78 -9.44 -32.90
N GLY A 470 -3.69 -10.08 -33.65
CA GLY A 470 -3.53 -10.34 -35.07
C GLY A 470 -2.47 -11.40 -35.38
N TRP A 471 -2.35 -11.79 -36.66
CA TRP A 471 -1.44 -12.87 -37.09
C TRP A 471 0.02 -12.62 -36.74
N GLY A 472 0.59 -11.48 -37.15
CA GLY A 472 2.02 -11.20 -36.98
C GLY A 472 2.44 -11.12 -35.50
N PRO A 473 1.92 -10.16 -34.72
CA PRO A 473 2.24 -10.05 -33.30
C PRO A 473 1.81 -11.30 -32.51
N GLY A 474 0.66 -11.88 -32.80
CA GLY A 474 0.14 -13.06 -32.09
C GLY A 474 1.06 -14.29 -32.21
N VAL A 475 1.44 -14.67 -33.44
CA VAL A 475 2.38 -15.80 -33.66
C VAL A 475 3.74 -15.50 -33.03
N THR A 476 4.22 -14.27 -33.16
CA THR A 476 5.51 -13.86 -32.57
C THR A 476 5.51 -14.01 -31.05
N VAL A 477 4.46 -13.51 -30.38
CA VAL A 477 4.31 -13.59 -28.91
C VAL A 477 4.19 -15.05 -28.44
N LEU A 478 3.47 -15.91 -29.17
CA LEU A 478 3.36 -17.34 -28.85
C LEU A 478 4.73 -18.05 -28.91
N VAL A 479 5.48 -17.87 -30.00
CA VAL A 479 6.80 -18.51 -30.18
C VAL A 479 7.81 -18.01 -29.14
N ILE A 480 7.88 -16.69 -28.94
CA ILE A 480 8.81 -16.10 -27.97
C ILE A 480 8.45 -16.55 -26.56
N SER A 481 7.15 -16.55 -26.20
CA SER A 481 6.70 -17.03 -24.90
C SER A 481 7.12 -18.47 -24.67
N TRP A 482 6.84 -19.38 -25.60
CA TRP A 482 7.21 -20.80 -25.49
C TRP A 482 8.73 -21.00 -25.27
N ILE A 483 9.59 -20.23 -25.96
CA ILE A 483 11.06 -20.31 -25.79
C ILE A 483 11.48 -19.79 -24.41
N ILE A 484 10.98 -18.62 -24.00
CA ILE A 484 11.37 -18.00 -22.72
C ILE A 484 10.89 -18.84 -21.54
N THR A 485 9.66 -19.36 -21.60
CA THR A 485 9.08 -20.12 -20.51
C THR A 485 9.74 -21.50 -20.33
N LEU A 486 10.18 -22.14 -21.42
CA LEU A 486 11.03 -23.35 -21.35
C LEU A 486 12.37 -23.05 -20.68
N TYR A 487 13.00 -21.94 -21.05
CA TYR A 487 14.31 -21.54 -20.51
C TYR A 487 14.24 -21.19 -19.02
N THR A 488 13.20 -20.47 -18.59
CA THR A 488 12.99 -20.11 -17.18
C THR A 488 12.62 -21.32 -16.31
N LEU A 489 11.91 -22.33 -16.85
CA LEU A 489 11.71 -23.60 -16.15
C LEU A 489 13.01 -24.38 -15.99
N TRP A 490 13.88 -24.40 -17.01
CA TRP A 490 15.21 -25.00 -16.88
C TRP A 490 16.01 -24.38 -15.72
N GLN A 491 15.99 -23.05 -15.60
CA GLN A 491 16.65 -22.34 -14.51
C GLN A 491 16.12 -22.76 -13.14
N MET A 492 14.79 -22.88 -13.00
CA MET A 492 14.15 -23.35 -11.76
C MET A 492 14.59 -24.76 -11.39
N VAL A 493 14.59 -25.68 -12.37
CA VAL A 493 14.99 -27.08 -12.16
C VAL A 493 16.45 -27.21 -11.72
N GLU A 494 17.33 -26.40 -12.28
CA GLU A 494 18.75 -26.37 -11.91
C GLU A 494 18.98 -25.74 -10.53
N MET A 495 18.20 -24.72 -10.14
CA MET A 495 18.35 -24.03 -8.85
C MET A 495 17.84 -24.83 -7.64
N HIS A 496 16.99 -25.84 -7.84
CA HIS A 496 16.40 -26.64 -6.75
C HIS A 496 17.45 -27.30 -5.84
N GLU A 497 18.60 -27.71 -6.37
CA GLU A 497 19.66 -28.44 -5.64
C GLU A 497 21.05 -27.81 -5.84
N MET A 498 21.10 -26.49 -6.00
CA MET A 498 22.34 -25.77 -6.28
C MET A 498 23.33 -25.72 -5.09
N VAL A 499 22.86 -25.95 -3.86
CA VAL A 499 23.68 -25.97 -2.65
C VAL A 499 23.87 -27.41 -2.19
N PRO A 500 25.12 -27.92 -2.04
CA PRO A 500 25.35 -29.27 -1.56
C PRO A 500 24.66 -29.54 -0.23
N GLY A 501 23.82 -30.57 -0.18
CA GLY A 501 23.09 -30.98 1.02
C GLY A 501 21.82 -30.17 1.35
N LYS A 502 21.44 -29.17 0.55
CA LYS A 502 20.18 -28.42 0.73
C LYS A 502 19.33 -28.43 -0.55
N ARG A 503 18.08 -28.86 -0.41
CA ARG A 503 17.04 -28.77 -1.46
C ARG A 503 16.16 -27.56 -1.18
N PHE A 504 15.79 -26.82 -2.21
CA PHE A 504 14.80 -25.74 -2.15
C PHE A 504 13.48 -26.26 -2.68
N ASP A 505 12.75 -26.98 -1.82
CA ASP A 505 11.54 -27.73 -2.19
C ASP A 505 10.34 -26.82 -2.49
N ARG A 506 10.42 -25.52 -2.16
CA ARG A 506 9.35 -24.53 -2.34
C ARG A 506 9.83 -23.29 -3.04
N TYR A 507 8.94 -22.66 -3.81
CA TYR A 507 9.33 -21.48 -4.59
C TYR A 507 9.78 -20.30 -3.74
N HIS A 508 9.07 -20.01 -2.64
CA HIS A 508 9.48 -18.97 -1.72
C HIS A 508 10.81 -19.26 -1.00
N GLU A 509 11.20 -20.53 -0.79
CA GLU A 509 12.49 -20.88 -0.16
C GLU A 509 13.67 -20.53 -1.07
N LEU A 510 13.51 -20.78 -2.37
CA LEU A 510 14.48 -20.34 -3.37
C LEU A 510 14.60 -18.81 -3.40
N GLY A 511 13.46 -18.10 -3.33
CA GLY A 511 13.42 -16.64 -3.21
C GLY A 511 14.12 -16.11 -1.95
N GLN A 512 13.91 -16.75 -0.80
CA GLN A 512 14.58 -16.41 0.45
C GLN A 512 16.09 -16.60 0.37
N HIS A 513 16.56 -17.59 -0.36
CA HIS A 513 17.98 -17.79 -0.59
C HIS A 513 18.57 -16.75 -1.55
N ALA A 514 17.88 -16.45 -2.65
CA ALA A 514 18.34 -15.48 -3.64
C ALA A 514 18.33 -14.03 -3.12
N PHE A 515 17.32 -13.64 -2.33
CA PHE A 515 17.07 -12.25 -1.93
C PHE A 515 17.26 -11.96 -0.43
N GLY A 516 17.37 -13.01 0.40
CA GLY A 516 17.43 -12.92 1.87
C GLY A 516 16.10 -13.29 2.54
N GLU A 517 16.14 -13.72 3.82
CA GLU A 517 15.01 -14.38 4.49
C GLU A 517 13.68 -13.60 4.50
N LYS A 518 13.73 -12.28 4.69
CA LYS A 518 12.53 -11.42 4.73
C LYS A 518 12.15 -10.93 3.33
N LEU A 519 13.12 -10.46 2.56
CA LEU A 519 12.88 -9.88 1.24
C LEU A 519 12.40 -10.94 0.23
N GLY A 520 12.94 -12.15 0.30
CA GLY A 520 12.50 -13.26 -0.55
C GLY A 520 11.05 -13.68 -0.29
N LEU A 521 10.59 -13.66 0.96
CA LEU A 521 9.17 -13.91 1.28
C LEU A 521 8.27 -12.81 0.72
N TRP A 522 8.63 -11.54 0.92
CA TRP A 522 7.83 -10.40 0.45
C TRP A 522 7.74 -10.29 -1.07
N ILE A 523 8.76 -10.76 -1.80
CA ILE A 523 8.76 -10.76 -3.27
C ILE A 523 7.97 -11.96 -3.81
N VAL A 524 8.26 -13.17 -3.32
CA VAL A 524 7.75 -14.41 -3.96
C VAL A 524 6.37 -14.80 -3.45
N VAL A 525 6.09 -14.72 -2.14
CA VAL A 525 4.85 -15.26 -1.56
C VAL A 525 3.58 -14.55 -2.05
N PRO A 526 3.49 -13.21 -2.09
CA PRO A 526 2.27 -12.54 -2.57
C PRO A 526 1.96 -12.88 -4.02
N GLN A 527 2.97 -12.92 -4.89
CA GLN A 527 2.80 -13.22 -6.31
C GLN A 527 2.42 -14.69 -6.52
N GLN A 528 3.09 -15.60 -5.81
CA GLN A 528 2.78 -17.04 -5.82
C GLN A 528 1.33 -17.31 -5.37
N LEU A 529 0.87 -16.67 -4.29
CA LEU A 529 -0.50 -16.81 -3.80
C LEU A 529 -1.55 -16.31 -4.77
N ILE A 530 -1.34 -15.12 -5.36
CA ILE A 530 -2.28 -14.54 -6.31
C ILE A 530 -2.42 -15.45 -7.53
N VAL A 531 -1.31 -16.06 -7.97
CA VAL A 531 -1.33 -17.04 -9.06
C VAL A 531 -2.11 -18.29 -8.67
N GLU A 532 -1.74 -18.96 -7.58
CA GLU A 532 -2.33 -20.27 -7.21
C GLU A 532 -3.83 -20.16 -6.91
N VAL A 533 -4.22 -19.16 -6.11
CA VAL A 533 -5.64 -18.92 -5.76
C VAL A 533 -6.42 -18.41 -6.98
N GLY A 534 -5.82 -17.56 -7.79
CA GLY A 534 -6.45 -17.02 -9.00
C GLY A 534 -6.77 -18.12 -10.02
N VAL A 535 -5.86 -19.06 -10.24
CA VAL A 535 -6.06 -20.22 -11.12
C VAL A 535 -7.19 -21.11 -10.62
N ASP A 536 -7.21 -21.41 -9.32
CA ASP A 536 -8.25 -22.23 -8.71
C ASP A 536 -9.64 -21.61 -8.88
N ILE A 537 -9.76 -20.28 -8.78
CA ILE A 537 -11.01 -19.54 -9.07
C ILE A 537 -11.38 -19.66 -10.55
N VAL A 538 -10.43 -19.46 -11.47
CA VAL A 538 -10.68 -19.60 -12.92
C VAL A 538 -11.15 -21.02 -13.25
N TYR A 539 -10.57 -22.03 -12.62
CA TYR A 539 -10.95 -23.43 -12.78
C TYR A 539 -12.36 -23.73 -12.24
N MET A 540 -12.76 -23.15 -11.10
CA MET A 540 -14.14 -23.24 -10.61
C MET A 540 -15.15 -22.71 -11.64
N VAL A 541 -14.85 -21.56 -12.26
CA VAL A 541 -15.71 -20.96 -13.30
C VAL A 541 -15.69 -21.79 -14.59
N THR A 542 -14.52 -22.28 -15.00
CA THR A 542 -14.35 -23.08 -16.23
C THR A 542 -15.11 -24.40 -16.13
N GLY A 543 -14.95 -25.13 -15.03
CA GLY A 543 -15.68 -26.38 -14.77
C GLY A 543 -17.19 -26.17 -14.73
N GLY A 544 -17.66 -25.12 -14.06
CA GLY A 544 -19.08 -24.74 -14.04
C GLY A 544 -19.65 -24.40 -15.41
N ARG A 545 -18.92 -23.61 -16.23
CA ARG A 545 -19.35 -23.27 -17.60
C ARG A 545 -19.41 -24.50 -18.51
N SER A 546 -18.42 -25.38 -18.42
CA SER A 546 -18.40 -26.63 -19.20
C SER A 546 -19.56 -27.56 -18.83
N LEU A 547 -19.87 -27.71 -17.54
CA LEU A 547 -21.03 -28.49 -17.07
C LEU A 547 -22.36 -27.87 -17.54
N MET A 548 -22.49 -26.55 -17.45
CA MET A 548 -23.66 -25.82 -17.95
C MET A 548 -23.84 -26.04 -19.46
N LYS A 549 -22.75 -25.97 -20.23
CA LYS A 549 -22.80 -26.20 -21.69
C LYS A 549 -23.19 -27.65 -22.03
N ILE A 550 -22.71 -28.64 -21.29
CA ILE A 550 -23.14 -30.05 -21.44
C ILE A 550 -24.65 -30.17 -21.20
N HIS A 551 -25.13 -29.60 -20.10
CA HIS A 551 -26.55 -29.59 -19.76
C HIS A 551 -27.38 -28.97 -20.90
N ASP A 552 -27.02 -27.78 -21.37
CA ASP A 552 -27.77 -27.06 -22.40
C ASP A 552 -27.78 -27.79 -23.76
N LEU A 553 -26.73 -28.54 -24.08
CA LEU A 553 -26.63 -29.30 -25.33
C LEU A 553 -27.38 -30.64 -25.29
N VAL A 554 -27.43 -31.30 -24.13
CA VAL A 554 -28.14 -32.57 -23.92
C VAL A 554 -29.64 -32.32 -23.75
N CYS A 555 -30.00 -31.27 -23.00
CA CYS A 555 -31.38 -30.89 -22.72
C CYS A 555 -31.87 -29.81 -23.66
N LYS A 556 -32.24 -30.17 -24.90
CA LYS A 556 -32.65 -29.19 -25.91
C LYS A 556 -33.98 -28.48 -25.59
N ASN A 557 -34.94 -29.10 -24.89
CA ASN A 557 -36.23 -28.47 -24.53
C ASN A 557 -36.95 -28.99 -23.26
N ASP A 558 -36.60 -30.15 -22.68
CA ASP A 558 -37.38 -30.79 -21.58
C ASP A 558 -36.81 -30.61 -20.15
N CYS A 559 -35.76 -29.81 -19.96
CA CYS A 559 -35.11 -29.64 -18.65
C CYS A 559 -35.25 -28.21 -18.10
N PHE A 560 -35.22 -28.08 -16.77
CA PHE A 560 -35.23 -26.79 -16.09
C PHE A 560 -33.94 -26.00 -16.37
N LYS A 561 -34.05 -24.70 -16.64
CA LYS A 561 -32.89 -23.81 -16.81
C LYS A 561 -32.19 -23.58 -15.47
N ILE A 562 -31.00 -24.16 -15.30
CA ILE A 562 -30.16 -24.01 -14.10
C ILE A 562 -29.15 -22.87 -14.31
N LYS A 563 -29.01 -21.97 -13.31
CA LYS A 563 -28.04 -20.86 -13.37
C LYS A 563 -26.60 -21.35 -13.17
N LEU A 564 -25.62 -20.71 -13.83
CA LEU A 564 -24.18 -21.03 -13.74
C LEU A 564 -23.66 -21.25 -12.31
N LYS A 565 -24.12 -20.44 -11.33
CA LYS A 565 -23.73 -20.57 -9.92
C LYS A 565 -23.98 -21.97 -9.33
N TYR A 566 -25.02 -22.67 -9.78
CA TYR A 566 -25.32 -24.03 -9.32
C TYR A 566 -24.38 -25.06 -9.95
N PHE A 567 -24.00 -24.88 -11.22
CA PHE A 567 -22.98 -25.72 -11.85
C PHE A 567 -21.60 -25.54 -11.23
N ILE A 568 -21.25 -24.31 -10.81
CA ILE A 568 -20.03 -24.06 -10.02
C ILE A 568 -20.09 -24.80 -8.67
N MET A 569 -21.24 -24.80 -7.98
CA MET A 569 -21.39 -25.57 -6.73
C MET A 569 -21.30 -27.09 -6.95
N ILE A 570 -21.88 -27.61 -8.04
CA ILE A 570 -21.77 -29.03 -8.41
C ILE A 570 -20.31 -29.38 -8.68
N PHE A 571 -19.59 -28.54 -9.43
CA PHE A 571 -18.17 -28.73 -9.70
C PHE A 571 -17.33 -28.68 -8.41
N ALA A 572 -17.59 -27.68 -7.55
CA ALA A 572 -16.91 -27.54 -6.25
C ALA A 572 -17.16 -28.73 -5.30
N SER A 573 -18.32 -29.40 -5.38
CA SER A 573 -18.62 -30.58 -4.57
C SER A 573 -17.58 -31.69 -4.74
N VAL A 574 -17.07 -31.89 -5.97
CA VAL A 574 -16.01 -32.87 -6.27
C VAL A 574 -14.70 -32.49 -5.56
N HIS A 575 -14.40 -31.19 -5.50
CA HIS A 575 -13.19 -30.66 -4.85
C HIS A 575 -13.20 -30.79 -3.34
N PHE A 576 -14.36 -30.72 -2.67
CA PHE A 576 -14.43 -30.99 -1.24
C PHE A 576 -13.93 -32.39 -0.87
N PHE A 577 -14.13 -33.39 -1.76
CA PHE A 577 -13.63 -34.75 -1.57
C PHE A 577 -12.16 -34.89 -2.01
N LEU A 578 -11.82 -34.45 -3.23
CA LEU A 578 -10.46 -34.63 -3.78
C LEU A 578 -9.40 -33.81 -3.04
N ALA A 579 -9.76 -32.65 -2.49
CA ALA A 579 -8.85 -31.83 -1.69
C ALA A 579 -8.34 -32.57 -0.44
N GLN A 580 -8.98 -33.65 0.01
CA GLN A 580 -8.56 -34.40 1.19
C GLN A 580 -7.38 -35.35 0.94
N LEU A 581 -6.96 -35.53 -0.32
CA LEU A 581 -5.83 -36.38 -0.68
C LEU A 581 -4.51 -35.80 -0.13
N PRO A 582 -3.67 -36.58 0.58
CA PRO A 582 -2.67 -36.02 1.49
C PRO A 582 -1.49 -35.31 0.82
N ASN A 583 -1.08 -35.74 -0.38
CA ASN A 583 0.11 -35.23 -1.08
C ASN A 583 0.00 -35.37 -2.60
N LEU A 584 0.96 -34.79 -3.33
CA LEU A 584 1.04 -34.81 -4.80
C LEU A 584 1.08 -36.23 -5.39
N ASP A 585 1.77 -37.17 -4.72
CA ASP A 585 1.82 -38.57 -5.15
C ASP A 585 0.43 -39.23 -5.12
N SER A 586 -0.41 -38.87 -4.14
CA SER A 586 -1.78 -39.40 -4.00
C SER A 586 -2.73 -38.92 -5.11
N ILE A 587 -2.42 -37.80 -5.77
CA ILE A 587 -3.23 -37.27 -6.89
C ILE A 587 -2.66 -37.67 -8.26
N SER A 588 -1.59 -38.47 -8.32
CA SER A 588 -0.91 -38.85 -9.56
C SER A 588 -1.83 -39.46 -10.63
N ALA A 589 -2.75 -40.35 -10.23
CA ALA A 589 -3.74 -40.94 -11.13
C ALA A 589 -4.73 -39.90 -11.69
N VAL A 590 -5.16 -38.95 -10.85
CA VAL A 590 -6.06 -37.86 -11.25
C VAL A 590 -5.35 -36.91 -12.22
N SER A 591 -4.08 -36.60 -11.96
CA SER A 591 -3.26 -35.76 -12.84
C SER A 591 -2.94 -36.45 -14.18
N LEU A 592 -2.69 -37.76 -14.20
CA LEU A 592 -2.52 -38.50 -15.44
C LEU A 592 -3.80 -38.45 -16.30
N ALA A 593 -4.96 -38.67 -15.69
CA ALA A 593 -6.24 -38.55 -16.38
C ALA A 593 -6.43 -37.13 -16.93
N ALA A 594 -6.13 -36.09 -16.14
CA ALA A 594 -6.22 -34.70 -16.57
C ALA A 594 -5.28 -34.36 -17.74
N ALA A 595 -4.04 -34.84 -17.75
CA ALA A 595 -3.10 -34.65 -18.85
C ALA A 595 -3.57 -35.33 -20.16
N VAL A 596 -4.17 -36.52 -20.07
CA VAL A 596 -4.74 -37.21 -21.25
C VAL A 596 -5.96 -36.45 -21.78
N MET A 597 -6.81 -35.93 -20.89
CA MET A 597 -7.99 -35.16 -21.27
C MET A 597 -7.61 -33.83 -21.93
N SER A 598 -6.53 -33.16 -21.51
CA SER A 598 -6.10 -31.90 -22.14
C SER A 598 -5.56 -32.06 -23.55
N LEU A 599 -4.80 -33.12 -23.80
CA LEU A 599 -4.46 -33.54 -25.17
C LEU A 599 -5.72 -33.81 -26.00
N SER A 600 -6.71 -34.48 -25.41
CA SER A 600 -7.93 -34.89 -26.10
C SER A 600 -8.82 -33.70 -26.50
N TYR A 601 -9.15 -32.79 -25.57
CA TYR A 601 -9.99 -31.64 -25.91
C TYR A 601 -9.27 -30.61 -26.79
N SER A 602 -7.94 -30.46 -26.64
CA SER A 602 -7.15 -29.59 -27.52
C SER A 602 -7.17 -30.14 -28.96
N THR A 603 -7.02 -31.46 -29.10
CA THR A 603 -7.13 -32.14 -30.39
C THR A 603 -8.49 -31.97 -31.02
N ILE A 604 -9.56 -32.10 -30.23
CA ILE A 604 -10.93 -31.82 -30.70
C ILE A 604 -11.06 -30.36 -31.14
N GLY A 605 -10.55 -29.40 -30.36
CA GLY A 605 -10.64 -27.97 -30.64
C GLY A 605 -10.04 -27.60 -32.00
N TRP A 606 -8.80 -27.99 -32.28
CA TRP A 606 -8.17 -27.65 -33.56
C TRP A 606 -8.70 -28.53 -34.71
N ALA A 607 -8.95 -29.83 -34.50
CA ALA A 607 -9.42 -30.72 -35.58
C ALA A 607 -10.86 -30.41 -36.00
N ALA A 608 -11.74 -30.07 -35.05
CA ALA A 608 -13.09 -29.63 -35.36
C ALA A 608 -13.10 -28.28 -36.08
N SER A 609 -12.22 -27.36 -35.70
CA SER A 609 -12.05 -26.07 -36.38
C SER A 609 -11.51 -26.27 -37.81
N ALA A 610 -10.51 -27.14 -38.00
CA ALA A 610 -9.99 -27.50 -39.32
C ALA A 610 -11.07 -28.12 -40.21
N LYS A 611 -11.90 -29.01 -39.65
CA LYS A 611 -12.99 -29.67 -40.38
C LYS A 611 -14.15 -28.72 -40.70
N LYS A 612 -14.46 -27.76 -39.82
CA LYS A 612 -15.44 -26.71 -40.09
C LYS A 612 -14.99 -25.83 -41.26
N GLY A 613 -13.69 -25.57 -41.37
CA GLY A 613 -13.13 -24.64 -42.35
C GLY A 613 -13.34 -23.18 -41.95
N VAL A 614 -12.99 -22.27 -42.85
CA VAL A 614 -13.15 -20.81 -42.64
C VAL A 614 -14.64 -20.46 -42.66
N GLU A 615 -15.11 -19.77 -41.62
CA GLU A 615 -16.48 -19.29 -41.53
C GLU A 615 -16.77 -18.21 -42.60
N PRO A 616 -17.99 -18.15 -43.18
CA PRO A 616 -18.31 -17.12 -44.16
C PRO A 616 -18.11 -15.71 -43.58
N ASP A 617 -17.52 -14.81 -44.36
CA ASP A 617 -17.24 -13.41 -43.99
C ASP A 617 -16.25 -13.21 -42.81
N VAL A 618 -15.32 -14.14 -42.61
CA VAL A 618 -14.25 -14.02 -41.60
C VAL A 618 -13.40 -12.76 -41.80
N ASP A 619 -13.29 -11.97 -40.73
CA ASP A 619 -12.47 -10.76 -40.65
C ASP A 619 -11.26 -11.01 -39.73
N TYR A 620 -10.04 -10.78 -40.26
CA TYR A 620 -8.77 -10.93 -39.52
C TYR A 620 -8.21 -9.61 -39.00
N SER A 621 -8.98 -8.53 -39.06
CA SER A 621 -8.64 -7.28 -38.39
C SER A 621 -8.90 -7.37 -36.88
N PHE A 622 -8.29 -6.48 -36.12
CA PHE A 622 -8.41 -6.45 -34.67
C PHE A 622 -9.87 -6.44 -34.20
N THR A 623 -10.15 -7.19 -33.14
CA THR A 623 -11.49 -7.26 -32.51
C THR A 623 -11.96 -5.88 -32.07
N ALA A 624 -11.07 -5.07 -31.48
CA ALA A 624 -11.37 -3.69 -31.16
C ALA A 624 -11.23 -2.80 -32.40
N LYS A 625 -12.26 -1.98 -32.66
CA LYS A 625 -12.25 -1.02 -33.77
C LYS A 625 -11.82 0.39 -33.33
N THR A 626 -11.73 0.65 -32.02
CA THR A 626 -11.25 1.93 -31.46
C THR A 626 -9.78 1.83 -31.07
N ASN A 627 -9.01 2.91 -31.23
CA ASN A 627 -7.58 2.92 -30.90
C ASN A 627 -7.32 2.56 -29.43
N LEU A 628 -8.13 3.08 -28.50
CA LEU A 628 -8.04 2.73 -27.08
C LEU A 628 -8.35 1.24 -26.85
N GLY A 629 -9.39 0.72 -27.49
CA GLY A 629 -9.75 -0.70 -27.38
C GLY A 629 -8.65 -1.62 -27.90
N VAL A 630 -7.98 -1.28 -29.01
CA VAL A 630 -6.87 -2.06 -29.58
C VAL A 630 -5.71 -2.15 -28.58
N VAL A 631 -5.37 -1.05 -27.90
CA VAL A 631 -4.30 -1.03 -26.90
C VAL A 631 -4.64 -1.87 -25.68
N PHE A 632 -5.84 -1.70 -25.11
CA PHE A 632 -6.26 -2.50 -23.95
C PHE A 632 -6.34 -3.99 -24.28
N ASN A 633 -6.86 -4.34 -25.45
CA ASN A 633 -6.90 -5.72 -25.91
C ASN A 633 -5.50 -6.28 -26.17
N PHE A 634 -4.57 -5.50 -26.72
CA PHE A 634 -3.19 -5.95 -26.88
C PHE A 634 -2.56 -6.37 -25.54
N PHE A 635 -2.71 -5.55 -24.49
CA PHE A 635 -2.20 -5.90 -23.15
C PHE A 635 -2.97 -7.06 -22.50
N SER A 636 -4.29 -7.13 -22.69
CA SER A 636 -5.10 -8.25 -22.23
C SER A 636 -4.63 -9.57 -22.85
N ALA A 637 -4.38 -9.58 -24.16
CA ALA A 637 -3.93 -10.75 -24.89
C ALA A 637 -2.51 -11.21 -24.51
N LEU A 638 -1.61 -10.27 -24.18
CA LEU A 638 -0.32 -10.63 -23.56
C LEU A 638 -0.52 -11.37 -22.24
N GLY A 639 -1.50 -10.93 -21.44
CA GLY A 639 -1.93 -11.62 -20.23
C GLY A 639 -2.48 -13.01 -20.53
N ASP A 640 -3.37 -13.15 -21.52
CA ASP A 640 -3.94 -14.45 -21.91
C ASP A 640 -2.85 -15.46 -22.34
N VAL A 641 -1.84 -15.01 -23.10
CA VAL A 641 -0.69 -15.85 -23.47
C VAL A 641 0.17 -16.19 -22.26
N ALA A 642 0.45 -15.23 -21.37
CA ALA A 642 1.22 -15.47 -20.15
C ALA A 642 0.50 -16.47 -19.21
N PHE A 643 -0.82 -16.38 -19.12
CA PHE A 643 -1.66 -17.34 -18.40
C PHE A 643 -1.60 -18.72 -19.04
N ALA A 644 -1.60 -18.84 -20.36
CA ALA A 644 -1.54 -20.14 -21.03
C ALA A 644 -0.23 -20.88 -20.72
N TYR A 645 0.91 -20.18 -20.60
CA TYR A 645 2.21 -20.80 -20.26
C TYR A 645 2.53 -20.83 -18.75
N ALA A 646 1.51 -20.66 -17.90
CA ALA A 646 1.56 -20.81 -16.45
C ALA A 646 2.05 -22.20 -15.99
N GLY A 647 2.82 -22.27 -14.90
CA GLY A 647 3.25 -23.56 -14.30
C GLY A 647 4.53 -23.49 -13.47
N HIS A 648 5.31 -22.40 -13.60
CA HIS A 648 6.59 -22.21 -12.90
C HIS A 648 6.46 -22.13 -11.38
N ASN A 649 5.32 -21.69 -10.88
CA ASN A 649 5.07 -21.51 -9.45
C ASN A 649 4.79 -22.82 -8.69
N VAL A 650 4.62 -23.94 -9.40
CA VAL A 650 4.44 -25.28 -8.80
C VAL A 650 5.56 -26.26 -9.15
N VAL A 651 6.53 -25.85 -9.97
CA VAL A 651 7.56 -26.73 -10.55
C VAL A 651 8.52 -27.27 -9.49
N LEU A 652 8.86 -26.47 -8.47
CA LEU A 652 9.79 -26.88 -7.42
C LEU A 652 9.13 -27.86 -6.46
N GLU A 653 7.85 -27.64 -6.16
CA GLU A 653 7.01 -28.52 -5.35
C GLU A 653 6.81 -29.87 -6.06
N ILE A 654 6.64 -29.88 -7.40
CA ILE A 654 6.65 -31.13 -8.20
C ILE A 654 8.03 -31.80 -8.14
N GLN A 655 9.12 -31.06 -8.29
CA GLN A 655 10.49 -31.61 -8.25
C GLN A 655 10.87 -32.17 -6.87
N ALA A 656 10.33 -31.60 -5.79
CA ALA A 656 10.55 -32.05 -4.41
C ALA A 656 10.12 -33.52 -4.18
N THR A 657 9.11 -33.99 -4.92
CA THR A 657 8.58 -35.37 -4.87
C THR A 657 9.51 -36.41 -5.50
N ILE A 658 10.47 -35.97 -6.34
CA ILE A 658 11.43 -36.88 -6.99
C ILE A 658 12.53 -37.24 -5.99
N PRO A 659 12.87 -38.54 -5.84
CA PRO A 659 13.97 -38.98 -4.99
C PRO A 659 15.30 -38.39 -5.50
N SER A 660 16.14 -37.94 -4.56
CA SER A 660 17.43 -37.31 -4.85
C SER A 660 18.50 -37.86 -3.91
N THR A 661 19.65 -38.22 -4.45
CA THR A 661 20.87 -38.55 -3.69
C THR A 661 22.04 -37.70 -4.21
N PRO A 662 23.12 -37.50 -3.43
CA PRO A 662 24.30 -36.76 -3.89
C PRO A 662 24.90 -37.29 -5.21
N GLU A 663 24.73 -38.59 -5.50
CA GLU A 663 25.17 -39.25 -6.73
C GLU A 663 24.15 -39.17 -7.87
N LYS A 664 22.84 -39.01 -7.55
CA LYS A 664 21.73 -38.95 -8.52
C LYS A 664 20.79 -37.78 -8.16
N PRO A 665 21.08 -36.55 -8.62
CA PRO A 665 20.28 -35.38 -8.31
C PRO A 665 18.91 -35.40 -9.04
N SER A 666 17.89 -34.80 -8.42
CA SER A 666 16.51 -34.81 -8.96
C SER A 666 16.37 -34.03 -10.28
N LYS A 667 17.29 -33.10 -10.56
CA LYS A 667 17.26 -32.22 -11.74
C LYS A 667 17.27 -32.96 -13.08
N GLY A 668 17.97 -34.10 -13.18
CA GLY A 668 18.03 -34.89 -14.42
C GLY A 668 16.68 -35.51 -14.78
N PRO A 669 16.11 -36.35 -13.90
CA PRO A 669 14.75 -36.87 -14.05
C PRO A 669 13.69 -35.78 -14.24
N MET A 670 13.76 -34.69 -13.48
CA MET A 670 12.82 -33.56 -13.60
C MET A 670 12.89 -32.90 -14.98
N TRP A 671 14.09 -32.58 -15.46
CA TRP A 671 14.29 -31.92 -16.75
C TRP A 671 13.78 -32.78 -17.91
N LYS A 672 14.01 -34.09 -17.86
CA LYS A 672 13.42 -35.03 -18.83
C LYS A 672 11.89 -34.93 -18.84
N GLY A 673 11.28 -34.81 -17.66
CA GLY A 673 9.83 -34.65 -17.53
C GLY A 673 9.31 -33.33 -18.12
N VAL A 674 10.00 -32.21 -17.83
CA VAL A 674 9.67 -30.86 -18.32
C VAL A 674 9.76 -30.76 -19.84
N VAL A 675 10.82 -31.32 -20.44
CA VAL A 675 11.00 -31.29 -21.92
C VAL A 675 9.86 -32.03 -22.63
N VAL A 676 9.48 -33.22 -22.14
CA VAL A 676 8.35 -33.97 -22.71
C VAL A 676 7.04 -33.21 -22.53
N ALA A 677 6.82 -32.58 -21.37
CA ALA A 677 5.64 -31.75 -21.12
C ALA A 677 5.56 -30.55 -22.08
N TYR A 678 6.68 -29.88 -22.36
CA TYR A 678 6.72 -28.73 -23.29
C TYR A 678 6.46 -29.09 -24.75
N ILE A 679 6.86 -30.29 -25.17
CA ILE A 679 6.52 -30.83 -26.49
C ILE A 679 5.00 -31.05 -26.56
N ILE A 680 4.40 -31.64 -25.52
CA ILE A 680 2.94 -31.83 -25.43
C ILE A 680 2.20 -30.48 -25.44
N VAL A 681 2.68 -29.49 -24.69
CA VAL A 681 2.15 -28.11 -24.69
C VAL A 681 2.18 -27.52 -26.09
N ALA A 682 3.30 -27.65 -26.82
CA ALA A 682 3.42 -27.13 -28.18
C ALA A 682 2.41 -27.78 -29.15
N VAL A 683 2.25 -29.11 -29.05
CA VAL A 683 1.27 -29.88 -29.85
C VAL A 683 -0.17 -29.48 -29.54
N CYS A 684 -0.47 -29.05 -28.31
CA CYS A 684 -1.81 -28.58 -27.96
C CYS A 684 -2.03 -27.11 -28.38
N TYR A 685 -1.06 -26.24 -28.11
CA TYR A 685 -1.27 -24.79 -28.13
C TYR A 685 -1.19 -24.19 -29.52
N PHE A 686 -0.15 -24.52 -30.28
CA PHE A 686 0.03 -23.95 -31.61
C PHE A 686 -1.10 -24.34 -32.57
N PRO A 687 -1.51 -25.61 -32.67
CA PRO A 687 -2.62 -25.98 -33.53
C PRO A 687 -3.94 -25.32 -33.11
N VAL A 688 -4.27 -25.29 -31.81
CA VAL A 688 -5.50 -24.66 -31.33
C VAL A 688 -5.51 -23.16 -31.64
N ALA A 689 -4.43 -22.44 -31.31
CA ALA A 689 -4.32 -21.00 -31.54
C ALA A 689 -4.39 -20.64 -33.04
N LEU A 690 -3.61 -21.33 -33.88
CA LEU A 690 -3.48 -21.00 -35.30
C LEU A 690 -4.71 -21.43 -36.09
N VAL A 691 -5.18 -22.68 -35.91
CA VAL A 691 -6.33 -23.20 -36.65
C VAL A 691 -7.63 -22.60 -36.13
N GLY A 692 -7.75 -22.36 -34.83
CA GLY A 692 -8.90 -21.67 -34.25
C GLY A 692 -9.02 -20.24 -34.77
N TYR A 693 -7.93 -19.47 -34.78
CA TYR A 693 -7.95 -18.13 -35.33
C TYR A 693 -8.19 -18.12 -36.85
N TRP A 694 -7.63 -19.08 -37.59
CA TRP A 694 -7.89 -19.25 -39.02
C TRP A 694 -9.35 -19.62 -39.35
N ALA A 695 -10.01 -20.39 -38.51
CA ALA A 695 -11.41 -20.78 -38.76
C ALA A 695 -12.41 -19.65 -38.46
N PHE A 696 -12.14 -18.84 -37.43
CA PHE A 696 -13.10 -17.90 -36.85
C PHE A 696 -12.70 -16.41 -36.90
N GLY A 697 -11.45 -16.07 -37.19
CA GLY A 697 -11.00 -14.66 -37.23
C GLY A 697 -11.31 -13.90 -35.94
N ASN A 698 -11.85 -12.68 -36.05
CA ASN A 698 -12.20 -11.83 -34.91
C ASN A 698 -13.56 -12.11 -34.26
N SER A 699 -14.34 -13.09 -34.77
CA SER A 699 -15.58 -13.55 -34.14
C SER A 699 -15.37 -14.71 -33.17
N VAL A 700 -14.13 -15.15 -32.96
CA VAL A 700 -13.82 -16.23 -32.02
C VAL A 700 -14.15 -15.82 -30.59
N GLU A 701 -14.86 -16.68 -29.87
CA GLU A 701 -15.19 -16.48 -28.45
C GLU A 701 -13.98 -16.70 -27.53
N ASP A 702 -14.08 -16.24 -26.27
CA ASP A 702 -13.05 -16.39 -25.22
C ASP A 702 -12.67 -17.86 -24.93
N ASN A 703 -13.52 -18.80 -25.35
CA ASN A 703 -13.29 -20.24 -25.33
C ASN A 703 -13.69 -20.83 -26.69
N ILE A 704 -12.71 -21.36 -27.43
CA ILE A 704 -12.90 -21.95 -28.77
C ILE A 704 -13.98 -23.05 -28.82
N LEU A 705 -14.21 -23.78 -27.72
CA LEU A 705 -15.24 -24.83 -27.69
C LEU A 705 -16.66 -24.26 -27.70
N ILE A 706 -16.83 -22.98 -27.38
CA ILE A 706 -18.12 -22.28 -27.49
C ILE A 706 -18.39 -21.88 -28.94
N SER A 707 -17.35 -21.52 -29.70
CA SER A 707 -17.45 -21.18 -31.14
C SER A 707 -17.84 -22.37 -32.02
N LEU A 708 -17.70 -23.61 -31.52
CA LEU A 708 -18.13 -24.81 -32.24
C LEU A 708 -19.62 -25.06 -32.06
N GLU A 709 -20.37 -25.16 -33.17
CA GLU A 709 -21.83 -25.40 -33.14
C GLU A 709 -22.24 -26.85 -33.43
N LYS A 710 -21.48 -27.58 -34.26
CA LYS A 710 -21.78 -28.97 -34.67
C LYS A 710 -20.51 -29.81 -34.85
N PRO A 711 -20.56 -31.14 -34.67
CA PRO A 711 -21.68 -31.93 -34.15
C PRO A 711 -21.78 -31.90 -32.61
N THR A 712 -23.01 -31.92 -32.07
CA THR A 712 -23.28 -31.74 -30.63
C THR A 712 -22.58 -32.74 -29.73
N TRP A 713 -22.50 -34.02 -30.11
CA TRP A 713 -21.86 -35.07 -29.30
C TRP A 713 -20.36 -34.80 -29.08
N LEU A 714 -19.69 -34.20 -30.07
CA LEU A 714 -18.26 -33.89 -30.02
C LEU A 714 -18.00 -32.72 -29.06
N ILE A 715 -18.88 -31.72 -29.06
CA ILE A 715 -18.81 -30.57 -28.15
C ILE A 715 -19.10 -31.00 -26.71
N VAL A 716 -20.09 -31.88 -26.50
CA VAL A 716 -20.37 -32.48 -25.18
C VAL A 716 -19.16 -33.25 -24.68
N MET A 717 -18.54 -34.07 -25.53
CA MET A 717 -17.33 -34.82 -25.17
C MET A 717 -16.14 -33.90 -24.83
N ALA A 718 -15.91 -32.85 -25.63
CA ALA A 718 -14.85 -31.87 -25.36
C ALA A 718 -15.05 -31.15 -24.02
N ASN A 719 -16.28 -30.70 -23.72
CA ASN A 719 -16.59 -30.06 -22.44
C ASN A 719 -16.45 -31.04 -21.26
N SER A 720 -16.81 -32.33 -21.43
CA SER A 720 -16.58 -33.35 -20.39
C SER A 720 -15.09 -33.56 -20.12
N PHE A 721 -14.26 -33.56 -21.15
CA PHE A 721 -12.80 -33.64 -21.01
C PHE A 721 -12.23 -32.40 -20.32
N VAL A 722 -12.73 -31.20 -20.63
CA VAL A 722 -12.36 -29.98 -19.90
C VAL A 722 -12.70 -30.10 -18.42
N VAL A 723 -13.89 -30.60 -18.06
CA VAL A 723 -14.28 -30.83 -16.66
C VAL A 723 -13.30 -31.75 -15.94
N ILE A 724 -12.97 -32.91 -16.52
CA ILE A 724 -12.04 -33.88 -15.92
C ILE A 724 -10.63 -33.29 -15.79
N HIS A 725 -10.17 -32.56 -16.82
CA HIS A 725 -8.87 -31.92 -16.78
C HIS A 725 -8.78 -30.88 -15.66
N VAL A 726 -9.74 -29.95 -15.62
CA VAL A 726 -9.78 -28.85 -14.65
C VAL A 726 -9.89 -29.38 -13.22
N ILE A 727 -10.53 -30.55 -13.01
CA ILE A 727 -10.53 -31.23 -11.71
C ILE A 727 -9.11 -31.54 -11.24
N GLY A 728 -8.29 -32.13 -12.11
CA GLY A 728 -6.90 -32.47 -11.78
C GLY A 728 -6.02 -31.24 -11.62
N SER A 729 -6.18 -30.24 -12.48
CA SER A 729 -5.36 -29.01 -12.44
C SER A 729 -5.62 -28.19 -11.18
N TYR A 730 -6.88 -28.07 -10.74
CA TYR A 730 -7.19 -27.46 -9.45
C TYR A 730 -6.45 -28.15 -8.30
N GLN A 731 -6.35 -29.49 -8.29
CA GLN A 731 -5.63 -30.18 -7.22
C GLN A 731 -4.13 -29.87 -7.22
N ILE A 732 -3.52 -29.64 -8.39
CA ILE A 732 -2.10 -29.31 -8.49
C ILE A 732 -1.82 -27.90 -7.95
N TYR A 733 -2.66 -26.91 -8.31
CA TYR A 733 -2.49 -25.52 -7.85
C TYR A 733 -2.92 -25.30 -6.39
N ALA A 734 -3.90 -26.07 -5.90
CA ALA A 734 -4.29 -26.01 -4.49
C ALA A 734 -3.25 -26.62 -3.53
N MET A 735 -2.41 -27.56 -3.98
CA MET A 735 -1.46 -28.28 -3.12
C MET A 735 -0.38 -27.38 -2.48
N PRO A 736 0.28 -26.46 -3.19
CA PRO A 736 1.18 -25.47 -2.58
C PRO A 736 0.47 -24.53 -1.60
N VAL A 737 -0.77 -24.12 -1.90
CA VAL A 737 -1.58 -23.30 -0.98
C VAL A 737 -1.92 -24.09 0.28
N PHE A 738 -2.32 -25.36 0.15
CA PHE A 738 -2.51 -26.26 1.28
C PHE A 738 -1.23 -26.45 2.06
N ASP A 739 -0.10 -26.67 1.41
CA ASP A 739 1.20 -26.79 2.08
C ASP A 739 1.56 -25.52 2.82
N MET A 740 1.31 -24.34 2.27
CA MET A 740 1.61 -23.07 2.95
C MET A 740 0.64 -22.77 4.09
N ILE A 741 -0.67 -23.00 3.91
CA ILE A 741 -1.66 -22.87 4.99
C ILE A 741 -1.37 -23.89 6.08
N GLU A 742 -1.15 -25.16 5.75
CA GLU A 742 -0.79 -26.22 6.71
C GLU A 742 0.58 -25.95 7.37
N THR A 743 1.56 -25.42 6.64
CA THR A 743 2.85 -24.97 7.20
C THR A 743 2.63 -23.79 8.15
N LEU A 744 1.85 -22.79 7.75
CA LEU A 744 1.53 -21.66 8.62
C LEU A 744 0.77 -22.14 9.84
N LEU A 745 -0.18 -23.06 9.69
CA LEU A 745 -0.99 -23.58 10.77
C LEU A 745 -0.21 -24.52 11.69
N VAL A 746 0.67 -25.38 11.18
CA VAL A 746 1.40 -26.39 11.96
C VAL A 746 2.78 -25.89 12.41
N LYS A 747 3.54 -25.19 11.55
CA LYS A 747 4.87 -24.64 11.92
C LYS A 747 4.79 -23.27 12.59
N LYS A 748 3.91 -22.36 12.15
CA LYS A 748 3.85 -20.98 12.68
C LYS A 748 2.80 -20.81 13.78
N LEU A 749 1.59 -21.28 13.53
CA LEU A 749 0.44 -21.33 14.44
C LEU A 749 0.28 -22.72 15.07
N ARG A 750 1.32 -23.57 15.12
CA ARG A 750 1.46 -24.75 16.00
C ARG A 750 0.24 -25.66 16.24
N PHE A 751 -0.70 -25.75 15.30
CA PHE A 751 -1.80 -26.69 15.37
C PHE A 751 -1.26 -28.11 15.23
N LYS A 752 -1.85 -29.06 15.97
CA LYS A 752 -1.43 -30.46 15.87
C LYS A 752 -1.75 -30.98 14.48
N PRO A 753 -0.79 -31.62 13.78
CA PRO A 753 -1.01 -32.22 12.48
C PRO A 753 -2.00 -33.38 12.62
N THR A 754 -3.28 -33.09 12.38
CA THR A 754 -4.39 -34.04 12.51
C THR A 754 -5.19 -34.06 11.22
N TRP A 755 -5.87 -35.18 10.95
CA TRP A 755 -6.72 -35.29 9.77
C TRP A 755 -7.90 -34.30 9.79
N TYR A 756 -8.41 -33.95 10.98
CA TYR A 756 -9.44 -32.91 11.16
C TYR A 756 -8.95 -31.52 10.76
N LEU A 757 -7.70 -31.15 11.10
CA LEU A 757 -7.11 -29.88 10.69
C LEU A 757 -7.09 -29.80 9.16
N ARG A 758 -6.61 -30.86 8.50
CA ARG A 758 -6.59 -30.96 7.03
C ARG A 758 -8.00 -30.88 6.43
N LEU A 759 -8.96 -31.60 7.01
CA LEU A 759 -10.35 -31.58 6.57
C LEU A 759 -10.93 -30.15 6.61
N ILE A 760 -10.77 -29.46 7.74
CA ILE A 760 -11.35 -28.12 7.94
C ILE A 760 -10.65 -27.10 7.03
N THR A 761 -9.32 -27.06 7.03
CA THR A 761 -8.58 -26.00 6.33
C THR A 761 -8.73 -26.09 4.82
N ARG A 762 -8.68 -27.31 4.27
CA ARG A 762 -8.86 -27.53 2.84
C ARG A 762 -10.30 -27.34 2.39
N SER A 763 -11.27 -27.73 3.22
CA SER A 763 -12.69 -27.46 2.92
C SER A 763 -13.01 -25.96 2.96
N ILE A 764 -12.44 -25.20 3.91
CA ILE A 764 -12.59 -23.74 3.96
C ILE A 764 -11.98 -23.10 2.70
N TYR A 765 -10.81 -23.57 2.26
CA TYR A 765 -10.18 -23.08 1.04
C TYR A 765 -11.04 -23.34 -0.21
N VAL A 766 -11.55 -24.56 -0.37
CA VAL A 766 -12.47 -24.89 -1.48
C VAL A 766 -13.76 -24.07 -1.42
N ALA A 767 -14.30 -23.84 -0.22
CA ALA A 767 -15.47 -22.99 -0.04
C ALA A 767 -15.19 -21.52 -0.42
N PHE A 768 -13.99 -21.03 -0.11
CA PHE A 768 -13.55 -19.69 -0.47
C PHE A 768 -13.41 -19.51 -1.99
N THR A 769 -12.71 -20.41 -2.68
CA THR A 769 -12.56 -20.33 -4.14
C THR A 769 -13.90 -20.50 -4.87
N MET A 770 -14.79 -21.34 -4.35
CA MET A 770 -16.18 -21.47 -4.82
C MET A 770 -16.96 -20.16 -4.66
N PHE A 771 -16.89 -19.52 -3.48
CA PHE A 771 -17.58 -18.26 -3.22
C PHE A 771 -17.12 -17.16 -4.17
N VAL A 772 -15.80 -17.00 -4.34
CA VAL A 772 -15.24 -15.99 -5.25
C VAL A 772 -15.59 -16.30 -6.72
N GLY A 773 -15.52 -17.56 -7.13
CA GLY A 773 -15.93 -17.98 -8.48
C GLY A 773 -17.42 -17.73 -8.79
N ILE A 774 -18.29 -17.82 -7.78
CA ILE A 774 -19.71 -17.46 -7.90
C ILE A 774 -19.88 -15.92 -7.98
N ALA A 775 -19.10 -15.18 -7.19
CA ALA A 775 -19.18 -13.72 -7.15
C ALA A 775 -18.63 -13.04 -8.42
N ILE A 776 -17.64 -13.64 -9.07
CA ILE A 776 -16.88 -13.02 -10.18
C ILE A 776 -16.73 -13.99 -11.38
N PRO A 777 -17.80 -14.27 -12.15
CA PRO A 777 -17.80 -15.32 -13.18
C PRO A 777 -17.38 -14.86 -14.59
N PHE A 778 -16.50 -13.84 -14.74
CA PHE A 778 -16.02 -13.34 -16.04
C PHE A 778 -14.68 -13.99 -16.46
N PHE A 779 -14.74 -15.01 -17.31
CA PHE A 779 -13.58 -15.82 -17.71
C PHE A 779 -12.46 -15.02 -18.39
N GLY A 780 -12.70 -14.34 -19.52
CA GLY A 780 -11.65 -13.59 -20.24
C GLY A 780 -10.98 -12.48 -19.42
N GLY A 781 -11.74 -11.73 -18.62
CA GLY A 781 -11.18 -10.68 -17.76
C GLY A 781 -10.28 -11.19 -16.64
N LEU A 782 -10.55 -12.40 -16.11
CA LEU A 782 -9.70 -13.03 -15.10
C LEU A 782 -8.39 -13.54 -15.70
N LEU A 783 -8.41 -14.09 -16.93
CA LEU A 783 -7.23 -14.59 -17.63
C LEU A 783 -6.22 -13.48 -17.94
N GLY A 784 -6.67 -12.40 -18.58
CA GLY A 784 -5.81 -11.26 -18.91
C GLY A 784 -5.25 -10.56 -17.67
N PHE A 785 -6.05 -10.41 -16.61
CA PHE A 785 -5.62 -9.79 -15.36
C PHE A 785 -4.59 -10.63 -14.60
N PHE A 786 -4.89 -11.91 -14.30
CA PHE A 786 -3.95 -12.77 -13.58
C PHE A 786 -2.71 -13.07 -14.43
N GLY A 787 -2.89 -13.25 -15.74
CA GLY A 787 -1.82 -13.43 -16.72
C GLY A 787 -0.80 -12.29 -16.72
N GLY A 788 -1.28 -11.05 -16.83
CA GLY A 788 -0.41 -9.86 -16.88
C GLY A 788 0.19 -9.48 -15.53
N PHE A 789 -0.60 -9.51 -14.45
CA PHE A 789 -0.19 -9.01 -13.14
C PHE A 789 0.55 -10.04 -12.30
N ALA A 790 0.13 -11.32 -12.34
CA ALA A 790 0.61 -12.35 -11.43
C ALA A 790 1.57 -13.35 -12.11
N PHE A 791 1.23 -13.84 -13.31
CA PHE A 791 2.03 -14.82 -14.03
C PHE A 791 3.28 -14.26 -14.70
N ALA A 792 3.22 -13.06 -15.28
CA ALA A 792 4.39 -12.48 -15.92
C ALA A 792 5.59 -12.36 -14.95
N PRO A 793 5.43 -11.85 -13.70
CA PRO A 793 6.47 -11.89 -12.67
C PRO A 793 7.01 -13.29 -12.34
N THR A 794 6.14 -14.26 -12.04
CA THR A 794 6.55 -15.59 -11.53
C THR A 794 7.11 -16.51 -12.61
N THR A 795 6.69 -16.34 -13.86
CA THR A 795 7.05 -17.22 -14.98
C THR A 795 8.20 -16.65 -15.81
N TYR A 796 8.18 -15.34 -16.10
CA TYR A 796 9.17 -14.75 -17.03
C TYR A 796 10.33 -14.05 -16.30
N PHE A 797 10.06 -13.36 -15.19
CA PHE A 797 11.04 -12.44 -14.59
C PHE A 797 11.76 -13.02 -13.37
N LEU A 798 11.04 -13.54 -12.38
CA LEU A 798 11.59 -13.99 -11.10
C LEU A 798 12.65 -15.11 -11.24
N PRO A 799 12.44 -16.17 -12.04
CA PRO A 799 13.45 -17.22 -12.24
C PRO A 799 14.79 -16.68 -12.75
N CYS A 800 14.74 -15.75 -13.72
CA CYS A 800 15.92 -15.09 -14.28
C CYS A 800 16.68 -14.25 -13.24
N ILE A 801 15.95 -13.49 -12.42
CA ILE A 801 16.52 -12.65 -11.37
C ILE A 801 17.19 -13.51 -10.28
N MET A 802 16.56 -14.62 -9.88
CA MET A 802 17.13 -15.56 -8.91
C MET A 802 18.37 -16.25 -9.45
N TRP A 803 18.31 -16.75 -10.69
CA TRP A 803 19.45 -17.39 -11.37
C TRP A 803 20.70 -16.51 -11.35
N LEU A 804 20.50 -15.22 -11.62
CA LEU A 804 21.55 -14.21 -11.57
C LEU A 804 22.14 -13.98 -10.19
N ALA A 805 21.28 -13.87 -9.18
CA ALA A 805 21.69 -13.62 -7.81
C ALA A 805 22.59 -14.76 -7.29
N ILE A 806 22.32 -15.99 -7.75
CA ILE A 806 22.94 -17.22 -7.26
C ILE A 806 24.19 -17.60 -8.08
N TYR A 807 24.06 -17.85 -9.39
CA TYR A 807 25.10 -18.54 -10.16
C TYR A 807 26.20 -17.65 -10.74
N LYS A 808 25.98 -16.33 -10.86
CA LYS A 808 26.98 -15.33 -11.33
C LYS A 808 27.87 -15.82 -12.51
N PRO A 809 27.31 -16.27 -13.65
CA PRO A 809 28.05 -16.96 -14.72
C PRO A 809 29.12 -16.11 -15.43
N LYS A 810 30.08 -16.79 -16.10
CA LYS A 810 31.19 -16.16 -16.86
C LYS A 810 30.66 -15.22 -17.96
N ARG A 811 31.31 -14.06 -18.08
CA ARG A 811 30.88 -12.96 -18.96
C ARG A 811 30.96 -13.35 -20.44
N PHE A 812 29.95 -12.98 -21.22
CA PHE A 812 29.76 -13.24 -22.66
C PHE A 812 29.42 -14.69 -23.08
N SER A 813 29.05 -15.57 -22.16
CA SER A 813 28.31 -16.81 -22.48
C SER A 813 26.88 -16.50 -22.93
N LEU A 814 26.23 -17.39 -23.69
CA LEU A 814 24.80 -17.30 -24.04
C LEU A 814 23.91 -17.16 -22.77
N SER A 815 24.34 -17.77 -21.65
CA SER A 815 23.73 -17.65 -20.31
C SER A 815 23.95 -16.27 -19.65
N TRP A 816 25.01 -15.54 -20.04
CA TRP A 816 25.30 -14.18 -19.59
C TRP A 816 24.61 -13.10 -20.44
N MET A 817 24.34 -13.37 -21.73
CA MET A 817 23.61 -12.45 -22.60
C MET A 817 22.20 -12.14 -22.10
N VAL A 818 21.57 -13.08 -21.41
CA VAL A 818 20.17 -12.97 -20.93
C VAL A 818 20.06 -12.21 -19.60
N ASN A 819 21.14 -11.91 -18.88
CA ASN A 819 21.03 -11.66 -17.44
C ASN A 819 22.17 -10.77 -16.88
N TRP A 820 21.86 -9.70 -16.10
CA TRP A 820 22.68 -8.47 -15.97
C TRP A 820 23.23 -8.11 -14.55
N GLY A 821 24.56 -7.87 -14.46
CA GLY A 821 25.27 -6.97 -13.50
C GLY A 821 26.09 -7.64 -12.38
N ASP A 822 27.14 -7.07 -11.75
CA ASP A 822 28.19 -6.05 -12.03
C ASP A 822 29.35 -6.32 -11.00
N GLY A 823 30.57 -5.86 -11.29
CA GLY A 823 31.72 -5.81 -10.37
C GLY A 823 32.91 -5.06 -11.03
N ARG A 824 33.54 -4.11 -10.31
CA ARG A 824 34.52 -3.12 -10.83
C ARG A 824 35.55 -2.61 -9.81
N THR A 825 36.74 -2.23 -10.32
CA THR A 825 37.59 -1.07 -9.92
C THR A 825 38.69 -0.78 -11.00
N GLU A 826 39.27 0.43 -10.97
CA GLU A 826 40.33 1.07 -11.81
C GLU A 826 39.93 1.79 -13.12
N GLU A 827 39.10 1.20 -13.98
CA GLU A 827 38.66 1.82 -15.27
C GLU A 827 37.70 3.03 -15.07
N GLN A 828 37.15 3.16 -13.85
CA GLN A 828 36.12 4.14 -13.49
C GLN A 828 36.51 5.60 -13.76
N ARG A 829 37.78 5.95 -13.52
CA ARG A 829 38.21 7.35 -13.51
C ARG A 829 38.18 8.00 -14.90
N LYS A 830 38.54 7.25 -15.95
CA LYS A 830 38.47 7.72 -17.35
C LYS A 830 37.03 7.77 -17.89
N ILE A 831 36.13 6.98 -17.29
CA ILE A 831 34.71 6.96 -17.66
C ILE A 831 33.98 8.18 -17.08
N ASP A 832 34.32 8.59 -15.85
CA ASP A 832 33.72 9.77 -15.21
C ASP A 832 33.99 11.06 -15.98
N GLU A 833 35.15 11.20 -16.64
CA GLU A 833 35.47 12.37 -17.47
C GLU A 833 34.70 12.43 -18.80
N TRP A 834 34.14 11.31 -19.28
CA TRP A 834 33.42 11.23 -20.55
C TRP A 834 31.89 11.42 -20.41
N LEU A 835 31.34 11.18 -19.23
CA LEU A 835 29.89 11.14 -19.00
C LEU A 835 29.22 12.53 -19.06
N PRO A 836 27.97 12.63 -19.58
CA PRO A 836 27.31 13.91 -19.85
C PRO A 836 27.25 14.88 -18.66
N ILE A 837 26.96 14.40 -17.45
CA ILE A 837 26.83 15.27 -16.25
C ILE A 837 28.20 15.66 -15.68
N THR A 838 29.18 14.75 -15.70
CA THR A 838 30.48 14.93 -15.02
C THR A 838 31.58 15.51 -15.91
N SER A 839 31.36 15.61 -17.23
CA SER A 839 32.34 16.08 -18.22
C SER A 839 32.73 17.56 -18.12
N SER A 840 31.93 18.42 -17.47
CA SER A 840 32.19 19.87 -17.43
C SER A 840 31.64 20.55 -16.16
N ARG A 841 32.51 21.26 -15.41
CA ARG A 841 32.19 21.89 -14.11
C ARG A 841 32.51 23.40 -14.06
N ASN A 842 32.30 24.13 -15.15
CA ASN A 842 32.64 25.56 -15.26
C ASN A 842 31.40 26.47 -15.41
N ALA A 843 30.21 26.00 -15.02
CA ALA A 843 28.97 26.78 -15.18
C ALA A 843 28.91 27.99 -14.24
N LYS A 844 28.33 29.09 -14.73
CA LYS A 844 28.09 30.31 -13.94
C LYS A 844 26.69 30.29 -13.34
N TRP A 845 26.45 31.06 -12.27
CA TRP A 845 25.18 31.03 -11.54
C TRP A 845 23.97 31.37 -12.43
N TRP A 846 24.12 32.27 -13.41
CA TRP A 846 23.02 32.62 -14.33
C TRP A 846 22.68 31.50 -15.32
N TYR A 847 23.60 30.58 -15.64
CA TYR A 847 23.25 29.39 -16.44
C TYR A 847 22.25 28.51 -15.69
N SER A 848 22.42 28.36 -14.38
CA SER A 848 21.46 27.64 -13.55
C SER A 848 20.08 28.31 -13.54
N ALA A 849 20.01 29.65 -13.58
CA ALA A 849 18.74 30.36 -13.69
C ALA A 849 18.02 30.01 -15.00
N PHE A 850 18.73 30.06 -16.13
CA PHE A 850 18.14 29.74 -17.45
C PHE A 850 17.72 28.27 -17.55
N HIS A 851 18.51 27.35 -17.01
CA HIS A 851 18.16 25.93 -16.98
C HIS A 851 16.95 25.65 -16.08
N ASN A 852 16.87 26.26 -14.91
CA ASN A 852 15.70 26.10 -14.03
C ASN A 852 14.44 26.74 -14.63
N VAL A 853 14.52 27.93 -15.26
CA VAL A 853 13.36 28.52 -15.95
C VAL A 853 12.88 27.60 -17.06
N THR A 854 13.79 27.07 -17.87
CA THR A 854 13.43 26.22 -19.00
C THR A 854 12.92 24.84 -18.59
N ALA A 855 13.42 24.29 -17.47
CA ALA A 855 12.90 23.06 -16.90
C ALA A 855 11.47 23.26 -16.37
N MET A 856 11.24 24.34 -15.64
CA MET A 856 9.98 24.55 -14.92
C MET A 856 8.89 25.13 -15.82
N VAL A 857 9.15 26.24 -16.53
CA VAL A 857 8.15 26.97 -17.31
C VAL A 857 7.96 26.36 -18.69
N GLY A 858 7.23 25.25 -18.79
CA GLY A 858 6.99 24.54 -20.06
C GLY A 858 5.53 24.20 -20.35
N ALA A 859 5.28 23.03 -20.93
CA ALA A 859 3.95 22.56 -21.32
C ALA A 859 2.90 22.65 -20.19
N GLY A 860 3.32 22.49 -18.93
CA GLY A 860 2.43 22.57 -17.78
C GLY A 860 1.71 23.92 -17.62
N VAL A 861 2.34 25.05 -17.97
CA VAL A 861 1.69 26.37 -17.82
C VAL A 861 0.50 26.54 -18.76
N LEU A 862 0.55 25.90 -19.93
CA LEU A 862 -0.51 25.97 -20.95
C LEU A 862 -1.79 25.23 -20.52
N GLY A 863 -1.66 24.26 -19.60
CA GLY A 863 -2.75 23.48 -19.03
C GLY A 863 -3.28 23.99 -17.69
N LEU A 864 -2.59 24.93 -17.02
CA LEU A 864 -3.07 25.46 -15.73
C LEU A 864 -4.49 26.04 -15.75
N PRO A 865 -4.95 26.76 -16.79
CA PRO A 865 -6.34 27.19 -16.89
C PRO A 865 -7.34 26.02 -16.92
N TYR A 866 -6.94 24.92 -17.55
CA TYR A 866 -7.74 23.70 -17.62
C TYR A 866 -7.78 22.99 -16.24
N ALA A 867 -6.65 22.93 -15.53
CA ALA A 867 -6.60 22.47 -14.15
C ALA A 867 -7.52 23.29 -13.23
N MET A 868 -7.58 24.62 -13.44
CA MET A 868 -8.50 25.51 -12.74
C MET A 868 -9.98 25.20 -13.06
N ALA A 869 -10.31 24.80 -14.30
CA ALA A 869 -11.65 24.37 -14.65
C ALA A 869 -12.05 23.03 -14.01
N GLU A 870 -11.08 22.15 -13.77
CA GLU A 870 -11.32 20.89 -13.04
C GLU A 870 -11.46 21.08 -11.53
N LEU A 871 -10.65 21.98 -10.94
CA LEU A 871 -10.62 22.23 -9.48
C LEU A 871 -11.62 23.31 -9.02
N GLY A 872 -12.04 24.20 -9.91
CA GLY A 872 -12.79 25.41 -9.59
C GLY A 872 -11.94 26.51 -8.94
N TRP A 873 -12.49 27.72 -8.81
CA TRP A 873 -11.77 28.90 -8.31
C TRP A 873 -11.09 28.70 -6.94
N GLY A 874 -11.87 28.32 -5.92
CA GLY A 874 -11.36 28.23 -4.55
C GLY A 874 -10.24 27.19 -4.41
N PRO A 875 -10.52 25.89 -4.66
CA PRO A 875 -9.50 24.84 -4.59
C PRO A 875 -8.36 25.07 -5.59
N GLY A 876 -8.64 25.52 -6.81
CA GLY A 876 -7.61 25.76 -7.83
C GLY A 876 -6.58 26.80 -7.41
N VAL A 877 -7.00 27.99 -6.96
CA VAL A 877 -6.07 29.03 -6.48
C VAL A 877 -5.32 28.58 -5.24
N ALA A 878 -6.00 27.93 -4.30
CA ALA A 878 -5.38 27.41 -3.08
C ALA A 878 -4.30 26.37 -3.40
N VAL A 879 -4.60 25.40 -4.26
CA VAL A 879 -3.64 24.36 -4.68
C VAL A 879 -2.45 25.00 -5.39
N MET A 880 -2.65 25.92 -6.33
CA MET A 880 -1.54 26.60 -7.01
C MET A 880 -0.63 27.35 -6.03
N PHE A 881 -1.19 28.10 -5.09
CA PHE A 881 -0.40 28.84 -4.10
C PHE A 881 0.35 27.91 -3.14
N ILE A 882 -0.33 26.87 -2.63
CA ILE A 882 0.28 25.86 -1.75
C ILE A 882 1.39 25.12 -2.49
N SER A 883 1.15 24.67 -3.72
CA SER A 883 2.15 24.04 -4.57
C SER A 883 3.33 24.96 -4.81
N TRP A 884 3.10 26.26 -5.06
CA TRP A 884 4.17 27.24 -5.24
C TRP A 884 5.08 27.35 -4.00
N VAL A 885 4.50 27.50 -2.81
CA VAL A 885 5.25 27.60 -1.55
C VAL A 885 6.00 26.30 -1.22
N ILE A 886 5.32 25.16 -1.32
CA ILE A 886 5.91 23.86 -0.97
C ILE A 886 7.06 23.52 -1.92
N THR A 887 6.89 23.74 -3.22
CA THR A 887 7.91 23.36 -4.21
C THR A 887 9.15 24.24 -4.13
N LEU A 888 9.02 25.53 -3.80
CA LEU A 888 10.17 26.39 -3.50
C LEU A 888 10.95 25.86 -2.28
N TYR A 889 10.24 25.48 -1.22
CA TYR A 889 10.86 24.93 -0.02
C TYR A 889 11.56 23.58 -0.28
N THR A 890 10.94 22.69 -1.06
CA THR A 890 11.56 21.39 -1.37
C THR A 890 12.72 21.52 -2.35
N LEU A 891 12.74 22.53 -3.24
CA LEU A 891 13.93 22.87 -4.04
C LEU A 891 15.08 23.38 -3.20
N TRP A 892 14.79 24.20 -2.17
CA TRP A 892 15.80 24.63 -1.21
C TRP A 892 16.48 23.45 -0.52
N GLN A 893 15.68 22.50 -0.03
CA GLN A 893 16.20 21.28 0.60
C GLN A 893 17.10 20.49 -0.35
N MET A 894 16.69 20.34 -1.61
CA MET A 894 17.46 19.63 -2.63
C MET A 894 18.82 20.30 -2.90
N VAL A 895 18.84 21.63 -3.01
CA VAL A 895 20.08 22.40 -3.21
C VAL A 895 21.06 22.23 -2.04
N GLU A 896 20.54 22.16 -0.81
CA GLU A 896 21.36 21.91 0.39
C GLU A 896 21.85 20.44 0.45
N MET A 897 21.04 19.47 0.01
CA MET A 897 21.38 18.05 0.04
C MET A 897 22.49 17.64 -0.95
N HIS A 898 22.74 18.42 -2.00
CA HIS A 898 23.78 18.13 -3.00
C HIS A 898 25.19 17.97 -2.39
N GLU A 899 25.50 18.71 -1.32
CA GLU A 899 26.81 18.73 -0.65
C GLU A 899 26.68 18.49 0.86
N MET A 900 25.65 17.76 1.31
CA MET A 900 25.40 17.55 2.75
C MET A 900 26.47 16.72 3.47
N VAL A 901 27.29 15.96 2.72
CA VAL A 901 28.39 15.16 3.27
C VAL A 901 29.72 15.83 2.91
N PRO A 902 30.58 16.20 3.89
CA PRO A 902 31.88 16.80 3.61
C PRO A 902 32.71 15.95 2.64
N GLY A 903 33.19 16.56 1.56
CA GLY A 903 34.01 15.91 0.54
C GLY A 903 33.27 15.02 -0.47
N LYS A 904 31.94 14.87 -0.37
CA LYS A 904 31.13 14.10 -1.33
C LYS A 904 30.02 14.96 -1.93
N ARG A 905 29.99 15.03 -3.27
CA ARG A 905 28.90 15.65 -4.03
C ARG A 905 27.95 14.58 -4.55
N PHE A 906 26.65 14.83 -4.45
CA PHE A 906 25.62 13.98 -5.05
C PHE A 906 25.20 14.61 -6.38
N ASP A 907 25.95 14.31 -7.43
CA ASP A 907 25.81 14.95 -8.74
C ASP A 907 24.53 14.50 -9.49
N ARG A 908 23.82 13.48 -8.98
CA ARG A 908 22.62 12.88 -9.61
C ARG A 908 21.52 12.65 -8.58
N TYR A 909 20.28 12.85 -8.99
CA TYR A 909 19.10 12.66 -8.13
C TYR A 909 19.00 11.25 -7.54
N HIS A 910 19.16 10.21 -8.35
CA HIS A 910 19.17 8.83 -7.85
C HIS A 910 20.37 8.49 -6.95
N GLU A 911 21.52 9.17 -7.06
CA GLU A 911 22.66 8.94 -6.16
C GLU A 911 22.35 9.45 -4.75
N LEU A 912 21.68 10.60 -4.63
CA LEU A 912 21.14 11.10 -3.37
C LEU A 912 20.10 10.12 -2.81
N GLY A 913 19.15 9.68 -3.64
CA GLY A 913 18.14 8.68 -3.27
C GLY A 913 18.73 7.35 -2.76
N GLN A 914 19.74 6.83 -3.45
CA GLN A 914 20.48 5.63 -3.04
C GLN A 914 21.26 5.80 -1.74
N HIS A 915 21.71 7.01 -1.44
CA HIS A 915 22.39 7.30 -0.20
C HIS A 915 21.43 7.34 0.98
N VAL A 916 20.27 7.99 0.81
CA VAL A 916 19.24 8.11 1.85
C VAL A 916 18.57 6.76 2.13
N PHE A 917 18.01 6.14 1.09
CA PHE A 917 17.19 4.92 1.23
C PHE A 917 18.05 3.65 1.27
N GLY A 918 19.35 3.77 1.01
CA GLY A 918 20.28 2.66 0.83
C GLY A 918 20.33 2.17 -0.63
N LYS A 919 21.46 1.61 -1.04
CA LYS A 919 21.78 1.30 -2.46
C LYS A 919 20.68 0.53 -3.21
N LYS A 920 19.99 -0.40 -2.54
CA LYS A 920 18.94 -1.22 -3.17
C LYS A 920 17.61 -0.48 -3.21
N LEU A 921 17.15 0.06 -2.09
CA LEU A 921 15.85 0.73 -2.02
C LEU A 921 15.82 2.02 -2.84
N GLY A 922 16.90 2.82 -2.80
CA GLY A 922 17.02 4.00 -3.65
C GLY A 922 17.13 3.66 -5.15
N LEU A 923 17.72 2.51 -5.51
CA LEU A 923 17.69 2.05 -6.91
C LEU A 923 16.27 1.63 -7.34
N TYR A 924 15.51 0.93 -6.48
CA TYR A 924 14.20 0.41 -6.87
C TYR A 924 13.04 1.41 -6.75
N ILE A 925 13.18 2.43 -5.90
CA ILE A 925 12.17 3.47 -5.73
C ILE A 925 12.51 4.68 -6.60
N VAL A 926 13.72 5.22 -6.44
CA VAL A 926 14.05 6.55 -7.01
C VAL A 926 14.36 6.48 -8.50
N VAL A 927 15.05 5.43 -8.98
CA VAL A 927 15.41 5.35 -10.42
C VAL A 927 14.21 5.13 -11.34
N PRO A 928 13.30 4.16 -11.10
CA PRO A 928 12.12 4.01 -11.95
C PRO A 928 11.26 5.27 -11.93
N GLN A 929 11.11 5.90 -10.76
CA GLN A 929 10.32 7.11 -10.64
C GLN A 929 10.96 8.30 -11.38
N GLN A 930 12.28 8.50 -11.26
CA GLN A 930 13.04 9.50 -12.01
C GLN A 930 12.90 9.28 -13.53
N LEU A 931 13.04 8.03 -14.00
CA LEU A 931 12.89 7.68 -15.41
C LEU A 931 11.46 7.93 -15.92
N VAL A 932 10.43 7.54 -15.17
CA VAL A 932 9.03 7.79 -15.57
C VAL A 932 8.79 9.30 -15.73
N VAL A 933 9.36 10.12 -14.84
CA VAL A 933 9.23 11.58 -14.93
C VAL A 933 9.96 12.14 -16.15
N GLU A 934 11.25 11.86 -16.30
CA GLU A 934 12.07 12.46 -17.37
C GLU A 934 11.59 12.02 -18.75
N VAL A 935 11.31 10.73 -18.92
CA VAL A 935 10.79 10.18 -20.18
C VAL A 935 9.36 10.64 -20.45
N GLY A 936 8.52 10.72 -19.41
CA GLY A 936 7.15 11.22 -19.53
C GLY A 936 7.10 12.68 -20.00
N LEU A 937 7.96 13.53 -19.45
CA LEU A 937 8.11 14.92 -19.88
C LEU A 937 8.53 15.03 -21.34
N ASP A 938 9.53 14.26 -21.77
CA ASP A 938 10.01 14.26 -23.14
C ASP A 938 8.93 13.80 -24.15
N ILE A 939 8.08 12.85 -23.77
CA ILE A 939 6.91 12.44 -24.56
C ILE A 939 5.90 13.59 -24.67
N VAL A 940 5.55 14.22 -23.54
CA VAL A 940 4.62 15.37 -23.52
C VAL A 940 5.15 16.50 -24.38
N TYR A 941 6.45 16.80 -24.30
CA TYR A 941 7.11 17.81 -25.11
C TYR A 941 7.05 17.47 -26.61
N MET A 942 7.24 16.20 -26.98
CA MET A 942 7.12 15.78 -28.39
C MET A 942 5.71 16.01 -28.94
N VAL A 943 4.67 15.69 -28.16
CA VAL A 943 3.26 15.92 -28.54
C VAL A 943 2.94 17.41 -28.60
N THR A 944 3.44 18.19 -27.65
CA THR A 944 3.16 19.63 -27.54
C THR A 944 3.82 20.42 -28.67
N GLY A 945 5.07 20.08 -29.03
CA GLY A 945 5.76 20.65 -30.19
C GLY A 945 5.02 20.34 -31.49
N GLY A 946 4.58 19.09 -31.67
CA GLY A 946 3.77 18.68 -32.82
C GLY A 946 2.43 19.43 -32.92
N LYS A 947 1.69 19.55 -31.81
CA LYS A 947 0.41 20.31 -31.76
C LYS A 947 0.63 21.80 -32.06
N SER A 948 1.72 22.37 -31.58
CA SER A 948 2.05 23.79 -31.82
C SER A 948 2.36 24.05 -33.30
N PHE A 949 3.11 23.15 -33.95
CA PHE A 949 3.32 23.22 -35.40
C PHE A 949 2.03 23.04 -36.19
N GLN A 950 1.18 22.10 -35.80
CA GLN A 950 -0.12 21.90 -36.43
C GLN A 950 -0.97 23.17 -36.34
N LYS A 951 -1.05 23.80 -35.15
CA LYS A 951 -1.80 25.04 -34.96
C LYS A 951 -1.25 26.20 -35.78
N ILE A 952 0.07 26.31 -35.94
CA ILE A 952 0.68 27.32 -36.84
C ILE A 952 0.22 27.09 -38.28
N HIS A 953 0.28 25.85 -38.76
CA HIS A 953 -0.18 25.51 -40.10
C HIS A 953 -1.67 25.85 -40.28
N ASP A 954 -2.52 25.44 -39.35
CA ASP A 954 -3.97 25.69 -39.42
C ASP A 954 -4.34 27.18 -39.41
N LEU A 955 -3.51 28.02 -38.79
CA LEU A 955 -3.71 29.48 -38.73
C LEU A 955 -3.15 30.22 -39.95
N VAL A 956 -2.08 29.71 -40.58
CA VAL A 956 -1.46 30.33 -41.76
C VAL A 956 -2.14 29.88 -43.05
N CYS A 957 -2.65 28.64 -43.07
CA CYS A 957 -3.31 28.08 -44.23
C CYS A 957 -4.78 28.52 -44.31
N THR A 958 -5.13 29.16 -45.42
CA THR A 958 -6.52 29.47 -45.77
C THR A 958 -7.18 28.27 -46.48
N PRO A 959 -8.51 28.10 -46.38
CA PRO A 959 -9.21 27.00 -47.06
C PRO A 959 -8.93 27.03 -48.57
N GLY A 960 -8.28 25.98 -49.08
CA GLY A 960 -7.99 25.79 -50.52
C GLY A 960 -6.52 25.89 -50.95
N ASN A 961 -5.59 26.33 -50.09
CA ASN A 961 -4.18 26.56 -50.47
C ASN A 961 -3.15 25.59 -49.86
N CYS A 962 -3.54 24.70 -48.95
CA CYS A 962 -2.62 23.79 -48.27
C CYS A 962 -3.17 22.37 -48.19
N VAL A 963 -2.26 21.39 -48.10
CA VAL A 963 -2.58 19.98 -47.87
C VAL A 963 -2.81 19.75 -46.37
N GLU A 964 -3.86 19.02 -46.00
CA GLU A 964 -4.09 18.64 -44.61
C GLU A 964 -3.05 17.59 -44.17
N ILE A 965 -2.26 17.92 -43.14
CA ILE A 965 -1.19 17.08 -42.61
C ILE A 965 -1.62 16.53 -41.25
N LYS A 966 -1.51 15.21 -41.04
CA LYS A 966 -1.83 14.58 -39.75
C LYS A 966 -0.83 15.00 -38.66
N LEU A 967 -1.30 15.13 -37.41
CA LEU A 967 -0.47 15.45 -36.23
C LEU A 967 0.80 14.58 -36.11
N THR A 968 0.72 13.30 -36.48
CA THR A 968 1.85 12.36 -36.53
C THR A 968 3.05 12.92 -37.31
N TYR A 969 2.82 13.58 -38.44
CA TYR A 969 3.90 14.15 -39.24
C TYR A 969 4.52 15.38 -38.57
N TYR A 970 3.73 16.22 -37.90
CA TYR A 970 4.27 17.34 -37.13
C TYR A 970 5.11 16.89 -35.94
N ILE A 971 4.71 15.79 -35.27
CA ILE A 971 5.52 15.15 -34.22
C ILE A 971 6.85 14.64 -34.81
N MET A 972 6.85 14.03 -36.01
CA MET A 972 8.09 13.60 -36.67
C MET A 972 8.98 14.77 -37.10
N ILE A 973 8.39 15.86 -37.61
CA ILE A 973 9.12 17.10 -37.95
C ILE A 973 9.78 17.66 -36.70
N PHE A 974 9.04 17.74 -35.58
CA PHE A 974 9.59 18.19 -34.31
C PHE A 974 10.71 17.26 -33.80
N ALA A 975 10.52 15.94 -33.89
CA ALA A 975 11.53 14.95 -33.52
C ALA A 975 12.82 15.05 -34.36
N SER A 976 12.73 15.45 -35.64
CA SER A 976 13.90 15.64 -36.53
C SER A 976 14.92 16.63 -35.96
N VAL A 977 14.44 17.69 -35.30
CA VAL A 977 15.28 18.68 -34.61
C VAL A 977 16.01 18.04 -33.43
N HIS A 978 15.35 17.14 -32.70
CA HIS A 978 15.92 16.42 -31.57
C HIS A 978 16.92 15.33 -31.95
N PHE A 979 16.75 14.68 -33.10
CA PHE A 979 17.78 13.81 -33.64
C PHE A 979 19.09 14.58 -33.83
N VAL A 980 19.06 15.85 -34.24
CA VAL A 980 20.28 16.68 -34.33
C VAL A 980 20.76 17.14 -32.95
N LEU A 981 19.90 17.82 -32.17
CA LEU A 981 20.31 18.47 -30.92
C LEU A 981 20.68 17.51 -29.79
N SER A 982 20.19 16.27 -29.82
CA SER A 982 20.56 15.25 -28.83
C SER A 982 22.05 14.93 -28.82
N HIS A 983 22.82 15.31 -29.84
CA HIS A 983 24.26 15.11 -29.89
C HIS A 983 25.07 16.11 -29.05
N LEU A 984 24.43 17.13 -28.47
CA LEU A 984 25.11 18.09 -27.58
C LEU A 984 25.59 17.38 -26.30
N PRO A 985 26.89 17.47 -25.95
CA PRO A 985 27.50 16.51 -25.03
C PRO A 985 27.11 16.68 -23.56
N ASN A 986 26.80 17.89 -23.10
CA ASN A 986 26.57 18.23 -21.69
C ASN A 986 25.73 19.51 -21.51
N PHE A 987 25.35 19.82 -20.27
CA PHE A 987 24.55 21.00 -19.91
C PHE A 987 25.17 22.34 -20.36
N ASN A 988 26.50 22.47 -20.29
CA ASN A 988 27.17 23.69 -20.72
C ASN A 988 27.03 23.94 -22.23
N ALA A 989 27.05 22.87 -23.04
CA ALA A 989 26.84 22.95 -24.48
C ALA A 989 25.41 23.38 -24.87
N ILE A 990 24.41 23.14 -24.01
CA ILE A 990 23.01 23.56 -24.25
C ILE A 990 22.63 24.89 -23.58
N SER A 991 23.55 25.54 -22.87
CA SER A 991 23.27 26.79 -22.13
C SER A 991 22.68 27.91 -23.01
N GLY A 992 23.17 28.06 -24.25
CA GLY A 992 22.61 29.01 -25.22
C GLY A 992 21.18 28.65 -25.65
N VAL A 993 20.91 27.36 -25.89
CA VAL A 993 19.56 26.86 -26.24
C VAL A 993 18.60 27.08 -25.07
N SER A 994 19.06 26.83 -23.84
CA SER A 994 18.26 27.03 -22.63
C SER A 994 17.95 28.51 -22.37
N LEU A 995 18.89 29.43 -22.65
CA LEU A 995 18.64 30.87 -22.53
C LEU A 995 17.55 31.32 -23.51
N ILE A 996 17.66 30.92 -24.78
CA ILE A 996 16.63 31.23 -25.79
C ILE A 996 15.29 30.67 -25.34
N ALA A 997 15.25 29.41 -24.89
CA ALA A 997 14.03 28.77 -24.41
C ALA A 997 13.41 29.50 -23.20
N ALA A 998 14.21 30.00 -22.26
CA ALA A 998 13.73 30.78 -21.12
C ALA A 998 13.13 32.13 -21.53
N ILE A 999 13.72 32.81 -22.52
CA ILE A 999 13.16 34.07 -23.06
C ILE A 999 11.85 33.78 -23.79
N MET A 1000 11.80 32.72 -24.59
CA MET A 1000 10.59 32.31 -25.31
C MET A 1000 9.46 31.93 -24.36
N SER A 1001 9.75 31.30 -23.20
CA SER A 1001 8.71 30.96 -22.23
C SER A 1001 8.05 32.16 -21.58
N LEU A 1002 8.84 33.15 -21.16
CA LEU A 1002 8.29 34.42 -20.68
C LEU A 1002 7.44 35.09 -21.77
N SER A 1003 7.88 35.02 -23.02
CA SER A 1003 7.22 35.65 -24.16
C SER A 1003 5.86 35.02 -24.46
N TYR A 1004 5.78 33.68 -24.61
CA TYR A 1004 4.50 33.04 -24.91
C TYR A 1004 3.54 33.07 -23.72
N CYS A 1005 4.03 33.03 -22.47
CA CYS A 1005 3.18 33.18 -21.29
C CYS A 1005 2.56 34.58 -21.26
N THR A 1006 3.36 35.61 -21.54
CA THR A 1006 2.89 37.00 -21.64
C THR A 1006 1.83 37.14 -22.72
N ILE A 1007 2.08 36.57 -23.91
CA ILE A 1007 1.10 36.58 -24.99
C ILE A 1007 -0.19 35.86 -24.58
N ALA A 1008 -0.09 34.70 -23.93
CA ALA A 1008 -1.25 33.90 -23.55
C ALA A 1008 -2.22 34.65 -22.64
N TRP A 1009 -1.73 35.32 -21.58
CA TRP A 1009 -2.60 36.06 -20.68
C TRP A 1009 -3.02 37.42 -21.26
N VAL A 1010 -2.16 38.13 -21.99
CA VAL A 1010 -2.53 39.41 -22.65
C VAL A 1010 -3.59 39.20 -23.72
N ALA A 1011 -3.42 38.20 -24.59
CA ALA A 1011 -4.40 37.89 -25.63
C ALA A 1011 -5.74 37.39 -25.04
N SER A 1012 -5.70 36.72 -23.88
CA SER A 1012 -6.91 36.35 -23.15
C SER A 1012 -7.63 37.58 -22.58
N LEU A 1013 -6.90 38.55 -22.01
CA LEU A 1013 -7.48 39.83 -21.57
C LEU A 1013 -8.08 40.63 -22.73
N GLU A 1014 -7.37 40.74 -23.85
CA GLU A 1014 -7.83 41.49 -25.02
C GLU A 1014 -9.08 40.85 -25.65
N LYS A 1015 -9.19 39.52 -25.61
CA LYS A 1015 -10.38 38.80 -26.07
C LYS A 1015 -11.62 39.10 -25.22
N GLY A 1016 -11.44 39.37 -23.93
CA GLY A 1016 -12.53 39.55 -22.97
C GLY A 1016 -13.28 38.25 -22.65
N VAL A 1017 -14.11 38.28 -21.60
CA VAL A 1017 -14.89 37.12 -21.14
C VAL A 1017 -15.82 36.63 -22.24
N GLN A 1018 -15.81 35.32 -22.53
CA GLN A 1018 -16.71 34.75 -23.52
C GLN A 1018 -18.19 34.84 -23.08
N PRO A 1019 -19.13 35.00 -24.03
CA PRO A 1019 -20.56 34.91 -23.72
C PRO A 1019 -20.89 33.54 -23.11
N ASP A 1020 -21.75 33.51 -22.08
CA ASP A 1020 -22.24 32.29 -21.41
C ASP A 1020 -21.16 31.44 -20.71
N VAL A 1021 -20.13 32.08 -20.15
CA VAL A 1021 -19.07 31.39 -19.40
C VAL A 1021 -19.59 30.79 -18.08
N ASP A 1022 -19.27 29.50 -17.87
CA ASP A 1022 -19.58 28.76 -16.65
C ASP A 1022 -18.32 28.58 -15.79
N TYR A 1023 -18.42 28.99 -14.52
CA TYR A 1023 -17.40 28.83 -13.49
C TYR A 1023 -17.78 27.79 -12.42
N GLY A 1024 -18.87 27.06 -12.62
CA GLY A 1024 -19.23 25.90 -11.80
C GLY A 1024 -18.23 24.76 -11.97
N TYR A 1025 -18.40 23.70 -11.19
CA TYR A 1025 -17.58 22.50 -11.37
C TYR A 1025 -17.89 21.85 -12.71
N LYS A 1026 -16.86 21.59 -13.51
CA LYS A 1026 -16.97 20.93 -14.83
C LYS A 1026 -17.63 19.54 -14.77
N ALA A 1027 -17.55 18.87 -13.62
CA ALA A 1027 -18.11 17.54 -13.42
C ALA A 1027 -19.64 17.54 -13.30
N LYS A 1028 -20.29 16.59 -13.97
CA LYS A 1028 -21.76 16.46 -13.96
C LYS A 1028 -22.28 15.57 -12.83
N ASN A 1029 -21.42 14.76 -12.23
CA ASN A 1029 -21.76 13.85 -11.13
C ASN A 1029 -20.59 13.72 -10.13
N THR A 1030 -20.87 13.14 -8.95
CA THR A 1030 -19.88 13.01 -7.86
C THR A 1030 -18.66 12.17 -8.23
N GLY A 1031 -18.84 11.13 -9.06
CA GLY A 1031 -17.73 10.29 -9.52
C GLY A 1031 -16.76 11.07 -10.41
N GLU A 1032 -17.30 11.76 -11.41
CA GLU A 1032 -16.54 12.64 -12.31
C GLU A 1032 -15.88 13.79 -11.54
N ALA A 1033 -16.52 14.33 -10.51
CA ALA A 1033 -15.95 15.38 -9.67
C ALA A 1033 -14.69 14.90 -8.93
N ILE A 1034 -14.69 13.66 -8.45
CA ILE A 1034 -13.52 13.05 -7.81
C ILE A 1034 -12.39 12.86 -8.83
N PHE A 1035 -12.71 12.33 -10.02
CA PHE A 1035 -11.70 12.11 -11.08
C PHE A 1035 -11.09 13.42 -11.57
N ASN A 1036 -11.89 14.44 -11.84
CA ASN A 1036 -11.43 15.76 -12.26
C ASN A 1036 -10.62 16.44 -11.15
N PHE A 1037 -11.01 16.29 -9.89
CA PHE A 1037 -10.24 16.83 -8.78
C PHE A 1037 -8.81 16.25 -8.74
N PHE A 1038 -8.66 14.93 -8.87
CA PHE A 1038 -7.34 14.31 -8.91
C PHE A 1038 -6.57 14.59 -10.22
N GLY A 1039 -7.28 14.72 -11.35
CA GLY A 1039 -6.73 15.17 -12.63
C GLY A 1039 -6.08 16.54 -12.50
N GLY A 1040 -6.85 17.54 -12.04
CA GLY A 1040 -6.38 18.90 -11.82
C GLY A 1040 -5.24 19.02 -10.80
N LEU A 1041 -5.25 18.22 -9.72
CA LEU A 1041 -4.10 18.13 -8.81
C LEU A 1041 -2.84 17.62 -9.53
N GLY A 1042 -3.00 16.60 -10.39
CA GLY A 1042 -1.93 16.08 -11.22
C GLY A 1042 -1.38 17.14 -12.17
N GLU A 1043 -2.24 17.88 -12.87
CA GLU A 1043 -1.81 18.92 -13.80
C GLU A 1043 -1.05 20.06 -13.10
N VAL A 1044 -1.50 20.50 -11.91
CA VAL A 1044 -0.75 21.48 -11.11
C VAL A 1044 0.59 20.90 -10.65
N ALA A 1045 0.61 19.65 -10.18
CA ALA A 1045 1.86 18.99 -9.80
C ALA A 1045 2.85 18.87 -10.97
N PHE A 1046 2.36 18.57 -12.17
CA PHE A 1046 3.15 18.54 -13.40
C PHE A 1046 3.69 19.92 -13.75
N ALA A 1047 2.90 20.99 -13.60
CA ALA A 1047 3.35 22.34 -13.91
C ALA A 1047 4.54 22.79 -13.04
N TYR A 1048 4.62 22.35 -11.78
CA TYR A 1048 5.74 22.64 -10.88
C TYR A 1048 6.87 21.60 -10.92
N ALA A 1049 6.98 20.84 -12.01
CA ALA A 1049 8.03 19.86 -12.27
C ALA A 1049 9.42 20.52 -12.45
N GLY A 1050 10.31 20.43 -11.46
CA GLY A 1050 11.70 20.91 -11.60
C GLY A 1050 12.74 20.17 -10.76
N HIS A 1051 12.30 19.46 -9.71
CA HIS A 1051 13.17 18.81 -8.74
C HIS A 1051 14.10 17.76 -9.35
N ASN A 1052 13.64 17.01 -10.35
CA ASN A 1052 14.36 15.83 -10.85
C ASN A 1052 15.61 16.16 -11.70
N VAL A 1053 15.85 17.44 -12.01
CA VAL A 1053 17.04 17.89 -12.76
C VAL A 1053 17.88 18.90 -11.99
N VAL A 1054 17.44 19.32 -10.80
CA VAL A 1054 18.06 20.42 -10.05
C VAL A 1054 19.48 20.06 -9.56
N LEU A 1055 19.70 18.80 -9.16
CA LEU A 1055 21.02 18.33 -8.72
C LEU A 1055 21.99 18.22 -9.89
N GLU A 1056 21.51 17.74 -11.03
CA GLU A 1056 22.26 17.61 -12.26
C GLU A 1056 22.67 18.99 -12.81
N ILE A 1057 21.81 20.00 -12.70
CA ILE A 1057 22.14 21.40 -13.00
C ILE A 1057 23.19 21.92 -12.00
N GLN A 1058 23.02 21.67 -10.70
CA GLN A 1058 23.95 22.12 -9.65
C GLN A 1058 25.34 21.48 -9.77
N ALA A 1059 25.43 20.24 -10.27
CA ALA A 1059 26.68 19.52 -10.48
C ALA A 1059 27.64 20.24 -11.45
N THR A 1060 27.09 21.03 -12.38
CA THR A 1060 27.85 21.81 -13.38
C THR A 1060 28.54 23.05 -12.79
N ILE A 1061 28.10 23.51 -11.61
CA ILE A 1061 28.64 24.69 -10.93
C ILE A 1061 29.93 24.28 -10.18
N PRO A 1062 31.04 25.02 -10.37
CA PRO A 1062 32.27 24.79 -9.63
C PRO A 1062 32.02 24.94 -8.12
N SER A 1063 32.61 24.04 -7.34
CA SER A 1063 32.53 24.09 -5.87
C SER A 1063 33.90 23.81 -5.28
N THR A 1064 34.24 24.62 -4.28
CA THR A 1064 35.38 24.41 -3.39
C THR A 1064 34.88 24.43 -1.95
N PRO A 1065 35.62 23.84 -0.98
CA PRO A 1065 35.22 23.89 0.44
C PRO A 1065 34.95 25.32 0.95
N GLU A 1066 35.63 26.32 0.39
CA GLU A 1066 35.47 27.74 0.72
C GLU A 1066 34.30 28.42 -0.02
N LYS A 1067 33.89 27.88 -1.18
CA LYS A 1067 32.83 28.43 -2.04
C LYS A 1067 31.92 27.28 -2.55
N PRO A 1068 30.95 26.83 -1.73
CA PRO A 1068 30.07 25.73 -2.10
C PRO A 1068 29.10 26.12 -3.23
N SER A 1069 28.69 25.16 -4.07
CA SER A 1069 27.82 25.46 -5.22
C SER A 1069 26.41 25.88 -4.84
N LYS A 1070 25.98 25.56 -3.61
CA LYS A 1070 24.64 25.84 -3.10
C LYS A 1070 24.25 27.32 -3.15
N GLY A 1071 25.19 28.23 -2.89
CA GLY A 1071 24.92 29.67 -2.90
C GLY A 1071 24.58 30.18 -4.31
N PRO A 1072 25.48 30.00 -5.30
CA PRO A 1072 25.21 30.28 -6.71
C PRO A 1072 23.94 29.60 -7.25
N MET A 1073 23.73 28.32 -6.93
CA MET A 1073 22.56 27.56 -7.36
C MET A 1073 21.26 28.14 -6.79
N TRP A 1074 21.23 28.44 -5.49
CA TRP A 1074 20.05 29.00 -4.83
C TRP A 1074 19.63 30.35 -5.43
N LYS A 1075 20.60 31.22 -5.77
CA LYS A 1075 20.32 32.46 -6.51
C LYS A 1075 19.64 32.17 -7.86
N GLY A 1076 20.11 31.16 -8.59
CA GLY A 1076 19.51 30.73 -9.84
C GLY A 1076 18.07 30.21 -9.67
N VAL A 1077 17.84 29.37 -8.67
CA VAL A 1077 16.50 28.83 -8.34
C VAL A 1077 15.53 29.96 -7.98
N VAL A 1078 15.91 30.91 -7.12
CA VAL A 1078 15.04 32.03 -6.72
C VAL A 1078 14.64 32.90 -7.92
N VAL A 1079 15.59 33.21 -8.82
CA VAL A 1079 15.29 33.96 -10.05
C VAL A 1079 14.31 33.17 -10.93
N ALA A 1080 14.57 31.88 -11.15
CA ALA A 1080 13.70 31.04 -11.96
C ALA A 1080 12.28 30.94 -11.39
N TYR A 1081 12.18 30.77 -10.07
CA TYR A 1081 10.91 30.59 -9.38
C TYR A 1081 10.07 31.89 -9.32
N THR A 1082 10.72 33.04 -9.37
CA THR A 1082 10.07 34.34 -9.57
C THR A 1082 9.47 34.43 -10.97
N VAL A 1083 10.20 34.00 -12.00
CA VAL A 1083 9.68 33.94 -13.38
C VAL A 1083 8.51 32.95 -13.50
N VAL A 1084 8.60 31.79 -12.86
CA VAL A 1084 7.49 30.81 -12.79
C VAL A 1084 6.22 31.47 -12.23
N ALA A 1085 6.32 32.21 -11.12
CA ALA A 1085 5.16 32.89 -10.54
C ALA A 1085 4.54 33.93 -11.50
N LEU A 1086 5.38 34.72 -12.17
CA LEU A 1086 4.95 35.72 -13.15
C LEU A 1086 4.30 35.12 -14.39
N CYS A 1087 4.64 33.89 -14.76
CA CYS A 1087 4.00 33.19 -15.86
C CYS A 1087 2.72 32.46 -15.42
N TYR A 1088 2.76 31.74 -14.30
CA TYR A 1088 1.75 30.73 -13.96
C TYR A 1088 0.47 31.35 -13.45
N PHE A 1089 0.56 32.27 -12.49
CA PHE A 1089 -0.62 32.89 -11.90
C PHE A 1089 -1.41 33.71 -12.92
N PRO A 1090 -0.79 34.60 -13.73
CA PRO A 1090 -1.54 35.34 -14.73
C PRO A 1090 -2.19 34.44 -15.78
N VAL A 1091 -1.46 33.46 -16.34
CA VAL A 1091 -2.00 32.55 -17.35
C VAL A 1091 -3.17 31.73 -16.80
N ALA A 1092 -3.02 31.15 -15.60
CA ALA A 1092 -4.08 30.34 -14.97
C ALA A 1092 -5.33 31.16 -14.62
N LEU A 1093 -5.15 32.29 -13.93
CA LEU A 1093 -6.25 33.11 -13.43
C LEU A 1093 -7.00 33.80 -14.57
N ILE A 1094 -6.27 34.46 -15.49
CA ILE A 1094 -6.87 35.18 -16.60
C ILE A 1094 -7.44 34.19 -17.62
N GLY A 1095 -6.72 33.10 -17.88
CA GLY A 1095 -7.20 32.04 -18.77
C GLY A 1095 -8.52 31.46 -18.28
N TYR A 1096 -8.58 31.05 -17.02
CA TYR A 1096 -9.83 30.51 -16.46
C TYR A 1096 -10.92 31.59 -16.38
N TYR A 1097 -10.58 32.83 -16.02
CA TYR A 1097 -11.53 33.95 -16.06
C TYR A 1097 -12.14 34.18 -17.44
N THR A 1098 -11.34 34.07 -18.50
CA THR A 1098 -11.79 34.37 -19.88
C THR A 1098 -12.67 33.26 -20.46
N PHE A 1099 -12.36 32.00 -20.12
CA PHE A 1099 -12.91 30.81 -20.80
C PHE A 1099 -13.77 29.89 -19.91
N GLY A 1100 -13.70 30.00 -18.59
CA GLY A 1100 -14.40 29.10 -17.66
C GLY A 1100 -14.18 27.62 -17.99
N ASN A 1101 -15.25 26.82 -17.91
CA ASN A 1101 -15.25 25.38 -18.24
C ASN A 1101 -15.03 25.04 -19.73
N SER A 1102 -15.04 26.05 -20.62
CA SER A 1102 -14.80 25.88 -22.07
C SER A 1102 -13.33 25.93 -22.48
N VAL A 1103 -12.42 26.18 -21.53
CA VAL A 1103 -10.99 26.25 -21.79
C VAL A 1103 -10.48 24.89 -22.27
N SER A 1104 -9.66 24.90 -23.32
CA SER A 1104 -8.98 23.68 -23.81
C SER A 1104 -7.81 23.31 -22.91
N ASP A 1105 -7.36 22.06 -23.00
CA ASP A 1105 -6.18 21.55 -22.29
C ASP A 1105 -4.89 22.33 -22.60
N ASN A 1106 -4.86 23.06 -23.73
CA ASN A 1106 -3.87 24.09 -24.04
C ASN A 1106 -4.57 25.43 -24.35
N ILE A 1107 -4.31 26.44 -23.52
CA ILE A 1107 -4.93 27.78 -23.66
C ILE A 1107 -4.69 28.44 -25.02
N LEU A 1108 -3.54 28.22 -25.67
CA LEU A 1108 -3.25 28.81 -26.98
C LEU A 1108 -4.14 28.25 -28.10
N ILE A 1109 -4.74 27.08 -27.89
CA ILE A 1109 -5.74 26.52 -28.82
C ILE A 1109 -7.08 27.24 -28.68
N SER A 1110 -7.39 27.75 -27.49
CA SER A 1110 -8.63 28.48 -27.18
C SER A 1110 -8.64 29.92 -27.75
N LEU A 1111 -7.47 30.42 -28.13
CA LEU A 1111 -7.28 31.73 -28.77
C LEU A 1111 -7.30 31.58 -30.30
N ASN A 1112 -8.06 32.45 -30.98
CA ASN A 1112 -8.20 32.43 -32.45
C ASN A 1112 -7.88 33.76 -33.14
N LYS A 1113 -7.84 34.88 -32.40
CA LYS A 1113 -7.45 36.21 -32.91
C LYS A 1113 -6.69 37.02 -31.84
N PRO A 1114 -5.77 37.93 -32.22
CA PRO A 1114 -5.24 38.13 -33.57
C PRO A 1114 -4.32 36.98 -34.02
N THR A 1115 -4.49 36.51 -35.25
CA THR A 1115 -3.84 35.29 -35.79
C THR A 1115 -2.31 35.34 -35.71
N TRP A 1116 -1.71 36.46 -36.10
CA TRP A 1116 -0.25 36.63 -36.13
C TRP A 1116 0.38 36.47 -34.74
N LEU A 1117 -0.34 36.90 -33.69
CA LEU A 1117 0.12 36.83 -32.31
C LEU A 1117 0.07 35.40 -31.76
N ILE A 1118 -0.95 34.63 -32.14
CA ILE A 1118 -1.08 33.21 -31.74
C ILE A 1118 -0.09 32.33 -32.51
N VAL A 1119 0.15 32.62 -33.79
CA VAL A 1119 1.21 31.97 -34.57
C VAL A 1119 2.57 32.22 -33.91
N LEU A 1120 2.85 33.46 -33.52
CA LEU A 1120 4.07 33.83 -32.81
C LEU A 1120 4.20 33.10 -31.46
N ALA A 1121 3.12 33.04 -30.67
CA ALA A 1121 3.10 32.31 -29.40
C ALA A 1121 3.39 30.82 -29.57
N ASN A 1122 2.76 30.16 -30.55
CA ASN A 1122 3.03 28.74 -30.83
C ASN A 1122 4.46 28.52 -31.34
N ALA A 1123 5.03 29.45 -32.11
CA ALA A 1123 6.43 29.37 -32.53
C ALA A 1123 7.38 29.49 -31.34
N PHE A 1124 7.09 30.38 -30.39
CA PHE A 1124 7.83 30.49 -29.13
C PHE A 1124 7.71 29.23 -28.26
N VAL A 1125 6.52 28.62 -28.19
CA VAL A 1125 6.32 27.33 -27.52
C VAL A 1125 7.20 26.24 -28.14
N VAL A 1126 7.23 26.12 -29.48
CA VAL A 1126 8.12 25.17 -30.18
C VAL A 1126 9.58 25.38 -29.79
N ILE A 1127 10.09 26.62 -29.87
CA ILE A 1127 11.50 26.93 -29.55
C ILE A 1127 11.80 26.63 -28.08
N HIS A 1128 10.89 26.96 -27.19
CA HIS A 1128 11.04 26.69 -25.77
C HIS A 1128 11.13 25.19 -25.48
N ILE A 1129 10.18 24.42 -26.01
CA ILE A 1129 10.10 22.96 -25.81
C ILE A 1129 11.34 22.26 -26.35
N ILE A 1130 11.96 22.80 -27.42
CA ILE A 1130 13.23 22.27 -27.92
C ILE A 1130 14.29 22.28 -26.81
N GLY A 1131 14.40 23.37 -26.06
CA GLY A 1131 15.32 23.49 -24.93
C GLY A 1131 14.94 22.60 -23.74
N SER A 1132 13.65 22.55 -23.39
CA SER A 1132 13.15 21.74 -22.28
C SER A 1132 13.37 20.25 -22.51
N TYR A 1133 13.10 19.74 -23.71
CA TYR A 1133 13.37 18.35 -24.06
C TYR A 1133 14.86 18.01 -23.86
N GLN A 1134 15.79 18.87 -24.29
CA GLN A 1134 17.22 18.59 -24.08
C GLN A 1134 17.60 18.55 -22.59
N LEU A 1135 16.97 19.39 -21.75
CA LEU A 1135 17.21 19.41 -20.31
C LEU A 1135 16.82 18.10 -19.63
N TYR A 1136 15.67 17.52 -19.99
CA TYR A 1136 15.19 16.27 -19.39
C TYR A 1136 15.77 15.01 -20.06
N ALA A 1137 16.18 15.09 -21.33
CA ALA A 1137 16.85 14.00 -22.02
C ALA A 1137 18.29 13.77 -21.51
N ILE A 1138 19.02 14.81 -21.08
CA ILE A 1138 20.43 14.68 -20.64
C ILE A 1138 20.61 13.75 -19.43
N PRO A 1139 19.80 13.84 -18.36
CA PRO A 1139 19.84 12.87 -17.26
C PRO A 1139 19.57 11.43 -17.70
N VAL A 1140 18.61 11.21 -18.61
CA VAL A 1140 18.34 9.88 -19.17
C VAL A 1140 19.52 9.39 -20.01
N PHE A 1141 20.10 10.25 -20.86
CA PHE A 1141 21.31 9.96 -21.61
C PHE A 1141 22.45 9.58 -20.68
N ASP A 1142 22.67 10.36 -19.63
CA ASP A 1142 23.69 10.06 -18.65
C ASP A 1142 23.43 8.73 -17.94
N MET A 1143 22.19 8.43 -17.56
CA MET A 1143 21.84 7.16 -16.91
C MET A 1143 22.09 5.97 -17.84
N VAL A 1144 21.66 6.05 -19.11
CA VAL A 1144 21.85 5.01 -20.13
C VAL A 1144 23.33 4.88 -20.51
N GLU A 1145 24.02 5.98 -20.79
CA GLU A 1145 25.46 5.99 -21.12
C GLU A 1145 26.30 5.49 -19.95
N THR A 1146 25.98 5.89 -18.72
CA THR A 1146 26.59 5.36 -17.50
C THR A 1146 26.33 3.86 -17.43
N TYR A 1147 25.09 3.42 -17.58
CA TYR A 1147 24.79 2.00 -17.55
C TYR A 1147 25.56 1.21 -18.63
N LEU A 1148 25.66 1.74 -19.84
CA LEU A 1148 26.35 1.10 -20.96
C LEU A 1148 27.87 1.08 -20.76
N VAL A 1149 28.48 2.20 -20.40
CA VAL A 1149 29.93 2.33 -20.25
C VAL A 1149 30.39 1.76 -18.90
N LYS A 1150 29.78 2.18 -17.80
CA LYS A 1150 30.13 1.73 -16.44
C LYS A 1150 29.68 0.29 -16.18
N LYS A 1151 28.43 -0.09 -16.48
CA LYS A 1151 27.88 -1.41 -16.08
C LYS A 1151 27.93 -2.48 -17.18
N ARG A 1152 27.82 -2.13 -18.47
CA ARG A 1152 28.02 -3.04 -19.61
C ARG A 1152 29.42 -3.04 -20.21
N ARG A 1153 30.32 -2.15 -19.77
CA ARG A 1153 31.70 -2.02 -20.28
C ARG A 1153 31.80 -1.76 -21.78
N PHE A 1154 30.83 -1.07 -22.37
CA PHE A 1154 31.01 -0.52 -23.72
C PHE A 1154 32.13 0.53 -23.70
N LYS A 1155 32.98 0.54 -24.74
CA LYS A 1155 34.00 1.58 -24.86
C LYS A 1155 33.32 2.93 -25.06
N PRO A 1156 33.71 3.99 -24.32
CA PRO A 1156 33.16 5.33 -24.50
C PRO A 1156 33.60 5.88 -25.86
N THR A 1157 32.73 5.77 -26.86
CA THR A 1157 32.97 6.23 -28.24
C THR A 1157 31.85 7.17 -28.67
N TRP A 1158 32.15 8.05 -29.63
CA TRP A 1158 31.14 8.92 -30.22
C TRP A 1158 29.99 8.11 -30.85
N TYR A 1159 30.30 6.93 -31.41
CA TYR A 1159 29.33 6.02 -32.02
C TYR A 1159 28.33 5.46 -30.99
N LEU A 1160 28.78 5.08 -29.80
CA LEU A 1160 27.88 4.63 -28.73
C LEU A 1160 26.88 5.73 -28.38
N ARG A 1161 27.37 6.96 -28.20
CA ARG A 1161 26.54 8.14 -27.91
C ARG A 1161 25.56 8.45 -29.04
N PHE A 1162 26.01 8.36 -30.29
CA PHE A 1162 25.15 8.52 -31.46
C PHE A 1162 24.00 7.51 -31.42
N VAL A 1163 24.29 6.21 -31.31
CA VAL A 1163 23.24 5.18 -31.34
C VAL A 1163 22.27 5.30 -30.17
N THR A 1164 22.77 5.48 -28.93
CA THR A 1164 21.91 5.48 -27.74
C THR A 1164 20.96 6.66 -27.70
N ARG A 1165 21.43 7.84 -28.10
CA ARG A 1165 20.62 9.06 -28.08
C ARG A 1165 19.60 9.09 -29.22
N ASN A 1166 19.99 8.68 -30.44
CA ASN A 1166 19.02 8.57 -31.54
C ASN A 1166 17.95 7.50 -31.25
N LEU A 1167 18.30 6.36 -30.63
CA LEU A 1167 17.30 5.36 -30.20
C LEU A 1167 16.34 5.91 -29.15
N TYR A 1168 16.82 6.73 -28.22
CA TYR A 1168 15.97 7.38 -27.24
C TYR A 1168 15.00 8.38 -27.86
N VAL A 1169 15.47 9.25 -28.77
CA VAL A 1169 14.59 10.19 -29.49
C VAL A 1169 13.57 9.44 -30.35
N ALA A 1170 13.97 8.35 -31.00
CA ALA A 1170 13.04 7.50 -31.75
C ALA A 1170 11.97 6.88 -30.84
N PHE A 1171 12.36 6.43 -29.64
CA PHE A 1171 11.43 5.86 -28.66
C PHE A 1171 10.40 6.90 -28.19
N THR A 1172 10.82 8.08 -27.75
CA THR A 1172 9.89 9.13 -27.28
C THR A 1172 9.00 9.64 -28.42
N MET A 1173 9.51 9.70 -29.66
CA MET A 1173 8.72 9.99 -30.86
C MET A 1173 7.63 8.94 -31.11
N ILE A 1174 7.97 7.64 -31.10
CA ILE A 1174 7.01 6.55 -31.34
C ILE A 1174 5.91 6.58 -30.28
N VAL A 1175 6.28 6.71 -29.00
CA VAL A 1175 5.31 6.77 -27.90
C VAL A 1175 4.42 8.01 -28.01
N GLY A 1176 4.97 9.18 -28.34
CA GLY A 1176 4.20 10.40 -28.58
C GLY A 1176 3.23 10.29 -29.77
N ILE A 1177 3.59 9.53 -30.80
CA ILE A 1177 2.70 9.23 -31.94
C ILE A 1177 1.56 8.30 -31.51
N ILE A 1178 1.84 7.29 -30.67
CA ILE A 1178 0.83 6.32 -30.21
C ILE A 1178 -0.17 6.98 -29.24
N PHE A 1179 0.29 7.91 -28.39
CA PHE A 1179 -0.52 8.52 -27.32
C PHE A 1179 -0.59 10.06 -27.40
N PRO A 1180 -1.28 10.66 -28.37
CA PRO A 1180 -1.26 12.12 -28.58
C PRO A 1180 -2.28 12.92 -27.73
N PHE A 1181 -2.66 12.46 -26.54
CA PHE A 1181 -3.62 13.16 -25.65
C PHE A 1181 -2.91 14.02 -24.59
N PHE A 1182 -3.00 15.34 -24.71
CA PHE A 1182 -2.17 16.27 -23.93
C PHE A 1182 -2.60 16.36 -22.44
N GLY A 1183 -3.84 16.74 -22.13
CA GLY A 1183 -4.31 16.84 -20.73
C GLY A 1183 -4.22 15.52 -19.93
N GLY A 1184 -4.60 14.40 -20.55
CA GLY A 1184 -4.52 13.08 -19.90
C GLY A 1184 -3.09 12.64 -19.54
N LEU A 1185 -2.08 13.02 -20.33
CA LEU A 1185 -0.68 12.76 -19.99
C LEU A 1185 -0.20 13.66 -18.84
N LEU A 1186 -0.61 14.94 -18.81
CA LEU A 1186 -0.29 15.88 -17.73
C LEU A 1186 -0.82 15.40 -16.38
N GLY A 1187 -2.11 15.06 -16.31
CA GLY A 1187 -2.75 14.56 -15.10
C GLY A 1187 -2.17 13.22 -14.63
N PHE A 1188 -1.95 12.28 -15.56
CA PHE A 1188 -1.39 10.95 -15.25
C PHE A 1188 0.05 11.04 -14.71
N PHE A 1189 0.97 11.67 -15.44
CA PHE A 1189 2.36 11.79 -14.98
C PHE A 1189 2.45 12.68 -13.74
N GLY A 1190 1.66 13.75 -13.69
CA GLY A 1190 1.52 14.65 -12.53
C GLY A 1190 1.13 13.95 -11.23
N GLY A 1191 0.05 13.18 -11.26
CA GLY A 1191 -0.46 12.47 -10.08
C GLY A 1191 0.38 11.25 -9.70
N PHE A 1192 0.81 10.45 -10.68
CA PHE A 1192 1.51 9.18 -10.44
C PHE A 1192 3.01 9.36 -10.15
N ALA A 1193 3.68 10.29 -10.81
CA ALA A 1193 5.14 10.38 -10.81
C ALA A 1193 5.70 11.64 -10.11
N PHE A 1194 5.06 12.79 -10.30
CA PHE A 1194 5.48 14.06 -9.69
C PHE A 1194 5.05 14.20 -8.24
N ALA A 1195 3.81 13.83 -7.90
CA ALA A 1195 3.34 13.98 -6.53
C ALA A 1195 4.25 13.29 -5.49
N PRO A 1196 4.78 12.07 -5.74
CA PRO A 1196 5.70 11.45 -4.82
C PRO A 1196 7.15 11.95 -4.88
N THR A 1197 7.68 12.42 -6.01
CA THR A 1197 9.06 12.97 -6.08
C THR A 1197 9.15 14.38 -5.49
N THR A 1198 8.13 15.20 -5.74
CA THR A 1198 8.10 16.61 -5.39
C THR A 1198 7.50 16.89 -4.01
N TYR A 1199 6.44 16.18 -3.62
CA TYR A 1199 5.77 16.38 -2.33
C TYR A 1199 6.13 15.27 -1.32
N PHE A 1200 5.83 14.01 -1.61
CA PHE A 1200 5.94 12.96 -0.58
C PHE A 1200 7.38 12.64 -0.19
N ILE A 1201 8.30 12.44 -1.15
CA ILE A 1201 9.69 12.10 -0.83
C ILE A 1201 10.37 13.25 -0.11
N CYS A 1202 10.23 14.51 -0.55
CA CYS A 1202 10.88 15.66 0.11
C CYS A 1202 10.26 16.02 1.48
N ILE A 1203 8.94 15.90 1.65
CA ILE A 1203 8.28 16.10 2.95
C ILE A 1203 8.61 14.95 3.90
N ILE A 1204 8.58 13.70 3.43
CA ILE A 1204 8.94 12.54 4.24
C ILE A 1204 10.44 12.57 4.56
N LEU A 1205 11.35 12.90 3.64
CA LEU A 1205 12.77 13.07 3.92
C LEU A 1205 13.05 14.28 4.81
N GLY A 1206 12.37 15.40 4.63
CA GLY A 1206 12.51 16.59 5.47
C GLY A 1206 12.05 16.30 6.89
N VAL A 1207 10.90 15.65 7.06
CA VAL A 1207 10.38 15.20 8.36
C VAL A 1207 11.27 14.11 8.94
N LEU A 1208 11.71 13.12 8.16
CA LEU A 1208 12.64 12.07 8.57
C LEU A 1208 14.04 12.60 8.83
N LEU A 1209 14.54 13.66 8.19
CA LEU A 1209 15.84 14.27 8.51
C LEU A 1209 15.72 15.08 9.80
N THR A 1210 14.62 15.81 9.99
CA THR A 1210 14.34 16.52 11.25
C THR A 1210 14.17 15.55 12.42
N VAL A 1211 13.63 14.35 12.17
CA VAL A 1211 13.37 13.29 13.17
C VAL A 1211 14.53 12.28 13.33
N LEU A 1212 15.26 11.95 12.26
CA LEU A 1212 16.29 10.89 12.20
C LEU A 1212 17.73 11.41 12.08
N ALA A 1213 18.01 12.67 11.69
CA ALA A 1213 19.39 13.19 11.69
C ALA A 1213 20.08 13.08 13.07
N PRO A 1214 19.38 13.26 14.21
CA PRO A 1214 19.96 12.96 15.51
C PRO A 1214 20.27 11.46 15.72
N ILE A 1215 19.51 10.56 15.07
CA ILE A 1215 19.61 9.10 15.21
C ILE A 1215 20.76 8.52 14.35
N GLY A 1216 20.95 9.06 13.15
CA GLY A 1216 22.07 8.70 12.26
C GLY A 1216 23.42 9.17 12.79
N GLY A 1217 23.50 10.41 13.29
CA GLY A 1217 24.71 10.93 13.97
C GLY A 1217 25.10 10.10 15.19
N LEU A 1218 24.12 9.72 16.01
CA LEU A 1218 24.35 8.87 17.19
C LEU A 1218 24.80 7.46 16.82
N ARG A 1219 24.26 6.85 15.75
CA ARG A 1219 24.68 5.52 15.28
C ARG A 1219 26.13 5.52 14.79
N THR A 1220 26.56 6.56 14.08
CA THR A 1220 27.94 6.69 13.59
C THR A 1220 28.90 6.91 14.74
N ILE A 1221 28.54 7.75 15.72
CA ILE A 1221 29.27 7.93 16.98
C ILE A 1221 29.36 6.61 17.76
N ILE A 1222 28.29 5.81 17.82
CA ILE A 1222 28.25 4.50 18.52
C ILE A 1222 29.09 3.43 17.80
N ILE A 1223 29.13 3.44 16.47
CA ILE A 1223 29.92 2.48 15.67
C ILE A 1223 31.41 2.84 15.69
N GLN A 1224 31.74 4.13 15.69
CA GLN A 1224 33.13 4.62 15.74
C GLN A 1224 33.69 4.73 17.16
N ALA A 1225 32.84 4.72 18.20
CA ALA A 1225 33.26 4.84 19.61
C ALA A 1225 34.27 3.78 20.08
N LYS A 1226 34.42 2.67 19.36
CA LYS A 1226 35.41 1.65 19.69
C LYS A 1226 36.85 2.04 19.33
N ASP A 1227 36.99 2.93 18.35
CA ASP A 1227 38.27 3.32 17.73
C ASP A 1227 38.48 4.86 17.72
N TYR A 1228 37.64 5.63 18.41
CA TYR A 1228 37.67 7.09 18.39
C TYR A 1228 38.50 7.66 19.54
N GLU A 1229 39.74 8.07 19.25
CA GLU A 1229 40.56 8.90 20.14
C GLU A 1229 40.20 10.38 19.93
N PHE A 1230 39.82 11.08 21.01
CA PHE A 1230 39.50 12.51 20.96
C PHE A 1230 40.68 13.32 21.52
N PHE A 1231 41.29 14.14 20.66
CA PHE A 1231 42.50 14.96 20.83
C PHE A 1231 43.87 14.24 20.83
N SER A 1232 44.39 14.02 19.61
CA SER A 1232 45.78 14.30 19.22
C SER A 1232 45.83 14.73 17.76
#